data_AF-A0A151IGP6-F1
#
_entry.id   AF-A0A151IGP6-F1
#
_cell.length_a   1.000
_cell.length_b   1.000
_cell.length_c   1.000
_cell.angle_alpha   90.00
_cell.angle_beta   90.00
_cell.angle_gamma   90.00
#
_symmetry.space_group_name_H-M   'P 1'
#
loop_
_entity.id
_entity.type
_entity.pdbx_description
1 polymer ?
#
loop_
_entity_poly.entity_id
_entity_poly.type
_entity_poly.pdbx_seq_one_letter_code
_entity_poly.pdbx_strand_id
1 'polypeptide(L)'
;MIIREDIRSVFFDVSSYPPSDTFLQNAESEIPESLKVFLSEVITKNRRFNTNNALRALQTKCTAIAHTIVSAVRPRSFYSSVKIGVGAFLYKKFGSKTLIDVLSSLGFSASYCEVLAYENSCIHAGESAILKGAFSQFVFDNADFNIKTIDGHGTFHAMGGIHCVTPRTGVAKAAPIPRIAEKKCAAQVAQMGMIPVLSYTKHTSAGLQTINVANIDDLHQISHDIVPSTSDLLWLYGKWSCFEGIPGWNGFMEEATVGLPYEISRIICLPFINAPPSDYDTILTSLTQVVQKCQETDQKTCFITFDQPLYWKARDIVAAADPSLGLENIFIRLGGFHLLMSFMGSIGYVMQGSGLEQIFYNIYAENCVQKIMCGHAYSRAVRAHILTQLALTKIIMENINFTDEERNEMDYFIDIFNRTTVLTADENSAVKSVAKKFKDALILLENNGPTAKLWVQYCRMVTLLKQFIEAERSGNWALHLKTIQKMLPFFHASGHYLYAKSAHLYLQDMLTLRDKMPADEYQRFTEGCFTIRRSDKFWSGIMTDQTIEQALMRPFKTIGGLTVRQISDSLSASWVLGMVHLQNICEAIENFAGVSCATTEQHVDMRPTRIKRDNKDVEKLDMWFAEHNPFPVTDKLLSIGTGVVGTSEINCHEAKKIGREMMSKILDCNFGSISSKKKGKVQPLAVVHCSVKIDSTKIPINPLLLFQRMCVLKQTDVDMKKYLQFELAPFPLSLFTAEGMRKGTKSTLYSAFEPLTTPVQPTEKTLHIIDGGYLLHKVVWDRLQTIDLICKKYLTYIQQNFPNNITVVFDGYPEDVNIIGTKTAERLRRSRMFQTIEIAFTQHTILQTSQEKFLANNRNKERLIKMLTSYLIEAGIAVEQAFEDADTLIVETAIQRADVYDCVEIVGEDIDLLVLLTGLAHDKNNIFFHKPAKGKTPASRFSSASFRNESISEHIFFLHAISGCDTTSAFFNIGKKKFLSILQKNPELCSCVNLFKAKDIDPEVLVSAGERFLIALYGGDKNETSLNSLRFKYFAKSASKSRFNVSTLPPTTSAARQHIFRAYLQIQTWLGNYKDPQEWGWKRSNNVLEPVCTKSEPAPPELLKIVACKCKERCGAACGCRKAGLKCSPICKNCDGESCDNIDSIGEDVMDDNDDDDVDFNSGKNLQFTSDDKEVDNDDDNVDLNASTSSNASVPPTKRSRLDF
;
A
#
# COMPACT_ATOMS: atom_id res chain seq x y z
N MET A 1 -67.66 9.07 -7.19
CA MET A 1 -68.53 8.05 -6.58
C MET A 1 -68.18 6.66 -7.09
N ILE A 2 -68.14 6.43 -8.41
CA ILE A 2 -67.84 5.13 -9.05
C ILE A 2 -66.55 4.47 -8.53
N ILE A 3 -65.39 5.15 -8.65
CA ILE A 3 -64.09 4.59 -8.21
C ILE A 3 -64.07 4.25 -6.72
N ARG A 4 -64.71 5.09 -5.89
CA ARG A 4 -64.78 4.88 -4.43
C ARG A 4 -65.59 3.64 -4.08
N GLU A 5 -66.70 3.41 -4.77
CA GLU A 5 -67.54 2.22 -4.54
C GLU A 5 -66.87 0.96 -5.09
N ASP A 6 -66.19 1.05 -6.24
CA ASP A 6 -65.38 -0.06 -6.78
C ASP A 6 -64.27 -0.49 -5.80
N ILE A 7 -63.53 0.47 -5.24
CA ILE A 7 -62.55 0.20 -4.17
C ILE A 7 -63.21 -0.47 -2.95
N ARG A 8 -64.46 -0.10 -2.61
CA ARG A 8 -65.18 -0.65 -1.45
C ARG A 8 -65.70 -2.06 -1.69
N SER A 9 -66.01 -2.43 -2.94
CA SER A 9 -66.48 -3.76 -3.30
C SER A 9 -65.38 -4.83 -3.32
N VAL A 10 -64.11 -4.44 -3.40
CA VAL A 10 -62.99 -5.39 -3.39
C VAL A 10 -62.75 -5.95 -1.98
N PHE A 11 -62.63 -7.28 -1.89
CA PHE A 11 -62.20 -7.98 -0.70
C PHE A 11 -60.67 -8.09 -0.67
N PHE A 12 -60.06 -7.72 0.45
CA PHE A 12 -58.62 -7.84 0.68
C PHE A 12 -58.39 -8.74 1.89
N ASP A 13 -57.57 -9.78 1.73
CA ASP A 13 -57.12 -10.59 2.86
C ASP A 13 -56.13 -9.78 3.70
N VAL A 14 -56.41 -9.67 5.00
CA VAL A 14 -55.60 -8.96 5.99
C VAL A 14 -55.03 -9.90 7.05
N SER A 15 -55.28 -11.21 6.91
CA SER A 15 -54.82 -12.24 7.83
C SER A 15 -53.37 -12.69 7.56
N SER A 16 -52.83 -12.37 6.38
CA SER A 16 -51.47 -12.72 5.98
C SER A 16 -50.82 -11.61 5.16
N TYR A 17 -49.49 -11.59 5.13
CA TYR A 17 -48.69 -10.81 4.20
C TYR A 17 -48.28 -11.67 3.00
N PRO A 18 -48.01 -11.04 1.83
CA PRO A 18 -47.45 -11.76 0.70
C PRO A 18 -46.12 -12.47 1.04
N PRO A 19 -45.78 -13.55 0.33
CA PRO A 19 -44.47 -14.18 0.46
C PRO A 19 -43.33 -13.19 0.23
N SER A 20 -42.29 -13.27 1.06
CA SER A 20 -41.19 -12.27 1.02
C SER A 20 -40.42 -12.23 -0.31
N ASP A 21 -40.34 -13.35 -1.04
CA ASP A 21 -39.63 -13.49 -2.32
C ASP A 21 -40.43 -13.02 -3.54
N THR A 22 -41.76 -12.91 -3.40
CA THR A 22 -42.70 -12.46 -4.44
C THR A 22 -43.53 -11.26 -3.96
N PHE A 23 -42.98 -10.51 -3.00
CA PHE A 23 -43.72 -9.56 -2.16
C PHE A 23 -44.51 -8.49 -2.92
N LEU A 24 -44.00 -8.06 -4.08
CA LEU A 24 -44.63 -7.04 -4.93
C LEU A 24 -45.14 -7.58 -6.27
N GLN A 25 -45.07 -8.90 -6.51
CA GLN A 25 -45.39 -9.49 -7.81
C GLN A 25 -46.88 -9.33 -8.16
N ASN A 26 -47.74 -9.31 -7.14
CA ASN A 26 -49.20 -9.17 -7.29
C ASN A 26 -49.69 -7.74 -7.03
N ALA A 27 -48.81 -6.75 -6.85
CA ALA A 27 -49.18 -5.38 -6.46
C ALA A 27 -50.22 -4.76 -7.43
N GLU A 28 -50.07 -4.97 -8.74
CA GLU A 28 -51.05 -4.46 -9.71
C GLU A 28 -52.40 -5.17 -9.64
N SER A 29 -52.43 -6.45 -9.24
CA SER A 29 -53.68 -7.21 -9.12
C SER A 29 -54.55 -6.74 -7.96
N GLU A 30 -53.96 -6.07 -6.96
CA GLU A 30 -54.67 -5.50 -5.79
C GLU A 30 -55.40 -4.19 -6.12
N ILE A 31 -55.25 -3.64 -7.32
CA ILE A 31 -55.83 -2.35 -7.70
C ILE A 31 -57.16 -2.57 -8.45
N PRO A 32 -58.27 -1.93 -8.04
CA PRO A 32 -59.54 -1.98 -8.78
C PRO A 32 -59.43 -1.43 -10.19
N GLU A 33 -60.13 -2.04 -11.14
CA GLU A 33 -60.00 -1.72 -12.57
C GLU A 33 -60.37 -0.26 -12.87
N SER A 34 -61.41 0.28 -12.23
CA SER A 34 -61.79 1.69 -12.44
C SER A 34 -60.70 2.67 -12.00
N LEU A 35 -59.93 2.33 -10.96
CA LEU A 35 -58.81 3.14 -10.47
C LEU A 35 -57.60 3.03 -11.40
N LYS A 36 -57.32 1.83 -11.95
CA LYS A 36 -56.27 1.64 -12.95
C LYS A 36 -56.54 2.49 -14.19
N VAL A 37 -57.74 2.40 -14.74
CA VAL A 37 -58.17 3.17 -15.92
C VAL A 37 -58.10 4.67 -15.64
N PHE A 38 -58.55 5.12 -14.46
CA PHE A 38 -58.46 6.53 -14.11
C PHE A 38 -57.02 7.04 -14.05
N LEU A 39 -56.12 6.32 -13.37
CA LEU A 39 -54.73 6.76 -13.25
C LEU A 39 -53.98 6.66 -14.57
N SER A 40 -54.26 5.65 -15.41
CA SER A 40 -53.68 5.57 -16.76
C SER A 40 -54.15 6.74 -17.62
N GLU A 41 -55.44 7.06 -17.62
CA GLU A 41 -55.99 8.20 -18.36
C GLU A 41 -55.45 9.56 -17.87
N VAL A 42 -55.19 9.71 -16.57
CA VAL A 42 -54.66 10.98 -16.01
C VAL A 42 -53.16 11.12 -16.22
N ILE A 43 -52.39 10.05 -16.02
CA ILE A 43 -50.92 10.13 -15.94
C ILE A 43 -50.26 9.78 -17.28
N THR A 44 -50.83 8.82 -18.03
CA THR A 44 -50.18 8.25 -19.22
C THR A 44 -50.75 8.77 -20.55
N LYS A 45 -51.98 9.31 -20.56
CA LYS A 45 -52.62 9.84 -21.77
C LYS A 45 -51.79 10.97 -22.40
N ASN A 46 -51.67 10.95 -23.73
CA ASN A 46 -50.93 11.92 -24.56
C ASN A 46 -49.40 11.99 -24.34
N ARG A 47 -48.80 11.08 -23.58
CA ARG A 47 -47.33 11.00 -23.49
C ARG A 47 -46.78 10.11 -24.60
N ARG A 48 -45.83 10.64 -25.40
CA ARG A 48 -45.02 9.83 -26.33
C ARG A 48 -43.88 9.18 -25.56
N PHE A 49 -43.77 7.86 -25.65
CA PHE A 49 -42.70 7.10 -25.01
C PHE A 49 -41.63 6.74 -26.04
N ASN A 50 -40.39 7.18 -25.81
CA ASN A 50 -39.27 6.85 -26.69
C ASN A 50 -38.66 5.46 -26.39
N THR A 51 -39.00 4.84 -25.25
CA THR A 51 -38.51 3.52 -24.82
C THR A 51 -39.53 2.81 -23.91
N ASN A 52 -39.53 1.47 -23.93
CA ASN A 52 -40.38 0.63 -23.07
C ASN A 52 -40.11 0.85 -21.56
N ASN A 53 -38.89 1.21 -21.18
CA ASN A 53 -38.52 1.47 -19.78
C ASN A 53 -39.20 2.71 -19.20
N ALA A 54 -39.39 3.76 -20.02
CA ALA A 54 -40.07 4.98 -19.59
C ALA A 54 -41.56 4.74 -19.29
N LEU A 55 -42.21 3.89 -20.08
CA LEU A 55 -43.60 3.46 -19.86
C LEU A 55 -43.72 2.65 -18.56
N ARG A 56 -42.83 1.66 -18.35
CA ARG A 56 -42.81 0.82 -17.15
C ARG A 56 -42.59 1.64 -15.87
N ALA A 57 -41.66 2.60 -15.88
CA ALA A 57 -41.43 3.48 -14.74
C ALA A 57 -42.66 4.34 -14.36
N LEU A 58 -43.47 4.74 -15.34
CA LEU A 58 -44.73 5.45 -15.09
C LEU A 58 -45.83 4.53 -14.60
N GLN A 59 -45.91 3.29 -15.10
CA GLN A 59 -46.81 2.26 -14.57
C GLN A 59 -46.53 1.98 -13.09
N THR A 60 -45.25 1.80 -12.71
CA THR A 60 -44.85 1.67 -11.30
C THR A 60 -45.36 2.83 -10.44
N LYS A 61 -45.27 4.07 -10.94
CA LYS A 61 -45.79 5.26 -10.23
C LYS A 61 -47.31 5.22 -10.09
N CYS A 62 -48.04 4.85 -11.15
CA CYS A 62 -49.49 4.67 -11.10
C CYS A 62 -49.88 3.63 -10.04
N THR A 63 -49.18 2.50 -10.01
CA THR A 63 -49.38 1.44 -9.01
C THR A 63 -49.16 1.97 -7.59
N ALA A 64 -48.03 2.64 -7.31
CA ALA A 64 -47.77 3.21 -5.99
C ALA A 64 -48.82 4.25 -5.54
N ILE A 65 -49.27 5.11 -6.47
CA ILE A 65 -50.34 6.09 -6.20
C ILE A 65 -51.67 5.37 -5.92
N ALA A 66 -52.02 4.35 -6.70
CA ALA A 66 -53.22 3.55 -6.50
C ALA A 66 -53.23 2.90 -5.11
N HIS A 67 -52.14 2.25 -4.69
CA HIS A 67 -52.05 1.68 -3.34
C HIS A 67 -52.23 2.74 -2.25
N THR A 68 -51.70 3.95 -2.47
CA THR A 68 -51.88 5.07 -1.53
C THR A 68 -53.37 5.46 -1.43
N ILE A 69 -54.05 5.60 -2.57
CA ILE A 69 -55.49 5.92 -2.64
C ILE A 69 -56.33 4.81 -1.99
N VAL A 70 -56.11 3.54 -2.34
CA VAL A 70 -56.84 2.40 -1.75
C VAL A 70 -56.62 2.36 -0.24
N SER A 71 -55.38 2.53 0.24
CA SER A 71 -55.09 2.55 1.68
C SER A 71 -55.77 3.71 2.42
N ALA A 72 -55.92 4.87 1.80
CA ALA A 72 -56.63 6.01 2.38
C ALA A 72 -58.16 5.79 2.43
N VAL A 73 -58.72 5.09 1.44
CA VAL A 73 -60.16 4.74 1.41
C VAL A 73 -60.48 3.58 2.36
N ARG A 74 -59.54 2.66 2.60
CA ARG A 74 -59.71 1.40 3.34
C ARG A 74 -58.64 1.17 4.44
N PRO A 75 -58.39 2.11 5.38
CA PRO A 75 -57.20 2.12 6.25
C PRO A 75 -57.06 0.94 7.24
N ARG A 76 -58.12 0.18 7.52
CA ARG A 76 -58.10 -0.99 8.43
C ARG A 76 -58.38 -2.33 7.75
N SER A 77 -58.55 -2.30 6.43
CA SER A 77 -59.04 -3.44 5.64
C SER A 77 -58.25 -3.63 4.36
N PHE A 78 -57.12 -2.93 4.22
CA PHE A 78 -56.18 -3.08 3.13
C PHE A 78 -54.77 -2.77 3.63
N TYR A 79 -53.91 -3.78 3.66
CA TYR A 79 -52.50 -3.63 3.98
C TYR A 79 -51.70 -3.63 2.67
N SER A 80 -51.29 -2.45 2.23
CA SER A 80 -50.58 -2.29 0.96
C SER A 80 -49.19 -2.95 1.03
N SER A 81 -48.99 -3.95 0.18
CA SER A 81 -47.69 -4.59 -0.08
C SER A 81 -46.62 -3.56 -0.45
N VAL A 82 -46.94 -2.58 -1.31
CA VAL A 82 -46.02 -1.47 -1.66
C VAL A 82 -45.63 -0.64 -0.44
N LYS A 83 -46.59 -0.18 0.38
CA LYS A 83 -46.31 0.67 1.55
C LYS A 83 -45.53 -0.06 2.64
N ILE A 84 -45.88 -1.32 2.90
CA ILE A 84 -45.14 -2.18 3.84
C ILE A 84 -43.73 -2.42 3.33
N GLY A 85 -43.58 -2.70 2.03
CA GLY A 85 -42.28 -2.92 1.41
C GLY A 85 -41.38 -1.68 1.52
N VAL A 86 -41.90 -0.49 1.25
CA VAL A 86 -41.16 0.78 1.43
C VAL A 86 -40.79 0.98 2.90
N GLY A 87 -41.71 0.74 3.84
CA GLY A 87 -41.43 0.87 5.28
C GLY A 87 -40.35 -0.10 5.76
N ALA A 88 -40.44 -1.37 5.36
CA ALA A 88 -39.45 -2.41 5.66
C ALA A 88 -38.09 -2.13 5.02
N PHE A 89 -38.05 -1.61 3.78
CA PHE A 89 -36.83 -1.16 3.11
C PHE A 89 -36.14 -0.05 3.92
N LEU A 90 -36.89 0.98 4.31
CA LEU A 90 -36.36 2.10 5.10
C LEU A 90 -35.89 1.66 6.48
N TYR A 91 -36.66 0.79 7.14
CA TYR A 91 -36.32 0.22 8.43
C TYR A 91 -35.01 -0.57 8.37
N LYS A 92 -34.85 -1.40 7.34
CA LYS A 92 -33.64 -2.19 7.16
C LYS A 92 -32.42 -1.33 6.84
N LYS A 93 -32.53 -0.40 5.89
CA LYS A 93 -31.38 0.38 5.39
C LYS A 93 -30.95 1.48 6.35
N PHE A 94 -31.91 2.10 7.06
CA PHE A 94 -31.67 3.31 7.83
C PHE A 94 -32.02 3.20 9.32
N GLY A 95 -32.79 2.19 9.75
CA GLY A 95 -33.18 2.00 11.15
C GLY A 95 -33.98 3.16 11.78
N SER A 96 -34.46 4.11 10.97
CA SER A 96 -35.03 5.38 11.47
C SER A 96 -36.55 5.29 11.61
N LYS A 97 -37.04 5.27 12.85
CA LYS A 97 -38.48 5.39 13.17
C LYS A 97 -39.05 6.70 12.65
N THR A 98 -38.38 7.83 12.92
CA THR A 98 -38.85 9.16 12.51
C THR A 98 -39.05 9.26 11.00
N LEU A 99 -38.12 8.73 10.21
CA LEU A 99 -38.24 8.74 8.74
C LEU A 99 -39.46 7.95 8.26
N ILE A 100 -39.69 6.77 8.85
CA ILE A 100 -40.84 5.92 8.52
C ILE A 100 -42.14 6.60 8.94
N ASP A 101 -42.21 7.18 10.14
CA ASP A 101 -43.42 7.83 10.65
C ASP A 101 -43.77 9.09 9.83
N VAL A 102 -42.79 9.88 9.38
CA VAL A 102 -43.00 11.02 8.48
C VAL A 102 -43.60 10.55 7.15
N LEU A 103 -42.98 9.56 6.50
CA LEU A 103 -43.47 9.05 5.21
C LEU A 103 -44.80 8.32 5.34
N SER A 104 -45.06 7.67 6.47
CA SER A 104 -46.34 7.04 6.77
C SER A 104 -47.45 8.07 6.94
N SER A 105 -47.17 9.17 7.65
CA SER A 105 -48.11 10.28 7.84
C SER A 105 -48.48 10.97 6.52
N LEU A 106 -47.56 11.00 5.56
CA LEU A 106 -47.80 11.49 4.20
C LEU A 106 -48.48 10.45 3.28
N GLY A 107 -48.65 9.20 3.75
CA GLY A 107 -49.29 8.12 3.02
C GLY A 107 -48.38 7.27 2.14
N PHE A 108 -47.08 7.58 2.06
CA PHE A 108 -46.10 6.92 1.19
C PHE A 108 -45.43 5.66 1.79
N SER A 109 -45.65 5.40 3.08
CA SER A 109 -45.10 4.22 3.77
C SER A 109 -46.12 3.62 4.74
N ALA A 110 -45.89 2.37 5.14
CA ALA A 110 -46.58 1.78 6.29
C ALA A 110 -46.07 2.41 7.59
N SER A 111 -46.88 2.34 8.65
CA SER A 111 -46.45 2.86 9.96
C SER A 111 -45.30 2.04 10.51
N TYR A 112 -44.46 2.65 11.36
CA TYR A 112 -43.37 1.92 12.02
C TYR A 112 -43.89 0.69 12.80
N CYS A 113 -45.07 0.81 13.41
CA CYS A 113 -45.74 -0.30 14.10
C CYS A 113 -46.08 -1.46 13.15
N GLU A 114 -46.57 -1.18 11.95
CA GLU A 114 -46.91 -2.23 10.98
C GLU A 114 -45.64 -2.89 10.41
N VAL A 115 -44.56 -2.12 10.22
CA VAL A 115 -43.26 -2.68 9.82
C VAL A 115 -42.71 -3.63 10.89
N LEU A 116 -42.84 -3.29 12.17
CA LEU A 116 -42.48 -4.20 13.27
C LEU A 116 -43.42 -5.41 13.37
N ALA A 117 -44.72 -5.24 13.08
CA ALA A 117 -45.65 -6.37 13.03
C ALA A 117 -45.29 -7.35 11.91
N TYR A 118 -44.86 -6.83 10.75
CA TYR A 118 -44.32 -7.63 9.65
C TYR A 118 -43.04 -8.36 10.06
N GLU A 119 -42.04 -7.67 10.62
CA GLU A 119 -40.80 -8.30 11.11
C GLU A 119 -41.09 -9.43 12.12
N ASN A 120 -41.96 -9.18 13.09
CA ASN A 120 -42.39 -10.21 14.04
C ASN A 120 -43.06 -11.39 13.33
N SER A 121 -43.94 -11.14 12.37
CA SER A 121 -44.63 -12.20 11.62
C SER A 121 -43.65 -13.06 10.83
N CYS A 122 -42.61 -12.47 10.24
CA CYS A 122 -41.52 -13.19 9.57
C CYS A 122 -40.78 -14.14 10.49
N ILE A 123 -40.40 -13.67 11.70
CA ILE A 123 -39.68 -14.47 12.69
C ILE A 123 -40.47 -15.75 13.07
N HIS A 124 -41.81 -15.68 13.03
CA HIS A 124 -42.68 -16.81 13.36
C HIS A 124 -42.93 -17.76 12.20
N ALA A 125 -42.96 -17.26 10.97
CA ALA A 125 -43.14 -18.10 9.79
C ALA A 125 -41.99 -19.10 9.61
N GLY A 126 -40.82 -18.83 10.19
CA GLY A 126 -39.64 -19.69 10.15
C GLY A 126 -38.90 -19.63 8.82
N GLU A 127 -37.79 -20.37 8.74
CA GLU A 127 -37.01 -20.49 7.50
C GLU A 127 -37.76 -21.32 6.44
N SER A 128 -37.63 -20.94 5.17
CA SER A 128 -38.07 -21.79 4.07
C SER A 128 -37.36 -23.14 4.12
N ALA A 129 -38.12 -24.23 3.97
CA ALA A 129 -37.56 -25.58 3.91
C ALA A 129 -36.56 -25.72 2.75
N ILE A 130 -35.47 -26.44 2.98
CA ILE A 130 -34.52 -26.80 1.94
C ILE A 130 -35.02 -28.07 1.25
N LEU A 131 -35.15 -27.99 -0.07
CA LEU A 131 -35.64 -29.08 -0.89
C LEU A 131 -34.56 -30.17 -1.04
N LYS A 132 -35.01 -31.42 -1.11
CA LYS A 132 -34.13 -32.56 -1.39
C LYS A 132 -33.40 -32.35 -2.71
N GLY A 133 -32.10 -32.67 -2.73
CA GLY A 133 -31.25 -32.49 -3.90
C GLY A 133 -30.62 -31.11 -4.01
N ALA A 134 -30.77 -30.21 -3.03
CA ALA A 134 -29.93 -29.01 -2.92
C ALA A 134 -28.52 -29.37 -2.39
N PHE A 135 -27.55 -28.46 -2.55
CA PHE A 135 -26.19 -28.59 -2.02
C PHE A 135 -25.93 -27.48 -0.99
N SER A 136 -25.57 -27.87 0.22
CA SER A 136 -25.42 -27.02 1.40
C SER A 136 -23.95 -26.81 1.74
N GLN A 137 -23.55 -25.56 1.94
CA GLN A 137 -22.24 -25.18 2.48
C GLN A 137 -22.40 -24.12 3.57
N PHE A 138 -21.50 -24.15 4.54
CA PHE A 138 -21.58 -23.29 5.72
C PHE A 138 -20.31 -22.48 5.89
N VAL A 139 -20.46 -21.29 6.46
CA VAL A 139 -19.35 -20.38 6.75
C VAL A 139 -19.61 -19.75 8.11
N PHE A 140 -18.60 -19.72 8.96
CA PHE A 140 -18.67 -19.08 10.25
C PHE A 140 -17.47 -18.16 10.45
N ASP A 141 -17.70 -17.01 11.06
CA ASP A 141 -16.68 -15.98 11.29
C ASP A 141 -17.03 -15.10 12.50
N ASN A 142 -16.07 -14.31 12.95
CA ASN A 142 -16.18 -13.43 14.11
C ASN A 142 -17.15 -12.28 13.81
N ALA A 143 -18.19 -12.13 14.64
CA ALA A 143 -19.10 -11.01 14.62
C ALA A 143 -18.77 -10.07 15.80
N ASP A 144 -17.89 -9.10 15.53
CA ASP A 144 -17.39 -8.18 16.56
C ASP A 144 -17.95 -6.76 16.40
N PHE A 145 -18.33 -6.15 17.52
CA PHE A 145 -18.71 -4.75 17.62
C PHE A 145 -18.27 -4.10 18.95
N ASN A 146 -18.01 -2.79 18.91
CA ASN A 146 -17.63 -1.96 20.06
C ASN A 146 -16.36 -2.36 20.83
N ILE A 147 -15.50 -3.24 20.28
CA ILE A 147 -14.24 -3.74 20.89
C ILE A 147 -13.23 -2.66 21.35
N LYS A 148 -13.53 -1.37 21.13
CA LYS A 148 -12.69 -0.21 21.48
C LYS A 148 -13.24 0.59 22.66
N THR A 149 -14.14 0.03 23.46
CA THR A 149 -14.45 0.62 24.77
C THR A 149 -13.21 0.55 25.65
N ILE A 150 -12.93 1.65 26.36
CA ILE A 150 -11.69 1.81 27.14
C ILE A 150 -11.58 0.74 28.24
N ASP A 151 -12.72 0.24 28.71
CA ASP A 151 -12.87 -0.79 29.74
C ASP A 151 -13.18 -2.19 29.18
N GLY A 152 -13.43 -2.32 27.86
CA GLY A 152 -13.86 -3.57 27.23
C GLY A 152 -15.30 -3.98 27.53
N HIS A 153 -16.08 -3.18 28.28
CA HIS A 153 -17.49 -3.45 28.55
C HIS A 153 -18.39 -2.99 27.39
N GLY A 154 -19.56 -3.62 27.23
CA GLY A 154 -20.51 -3.34 26.14
C GLY A 154 -20.02 -3.76 24.74
N THR A 155 -19.02 -4.64 24.68
CA THR A 155 -18.50 -5.25 23.45
C THR A 155 -19.40 -6.44 23.07
N PHE A 156 -19.73 -6.55 21.79
CA PHE A 156 -20.40 -7.74 21.26
C PHE A 156 -19.34 -8.59 20.56
N HIS A 157 -19.15 -9.81 21.07
CA HIS A 157 -18.15 -10.78 20.59
C HIS A 157 -18.83 -12.14 20.48
N ALA A 158 -19.35 -12.45 19.29
CA ALA A 158 -20.13 -13.66 19.02
C ALA A 158 -19.73 -14.30 17.68
N MET A 159 -20.06 -15.58 17.49
CA MET A 159 -19.82 -16.27 16.22
C MET A 159 -21.02 -16.09 15.29
N GLY A 160 -20.80 -15.48 14.13
CA GLY A 160 -21.80 -15.36 13.05
C GLY A 160 -21.67 -16.49 12.04
N GLY A 161 -22.80 -16.95 11.50
CA GLY A 161 -22.83 -18.04 10.52
C GLY A 161 -23.73 -17.73 9.32
N ILE A 162 -23.39 -18.28 8.17
CA ILE A 162 -24.28 -18.33 6.99
C ILE A 162 -24.33 -19.75 6.41
N HIS A 163 -25.47 -20.05 5.79
CA HIS A 163 -25.76 -21.27 5.05
C HIS A 163 -26.02 -20.92 3.59
N CYS A 164 -25.14 -21.38 2.72
CA CYS A 164 -25.21 -21.22 1.28
C CYS A 164 -25.84 -22.47 0.65
N VAL A 165 -26.95 -22.30 -0.07
CA VAL A 165 -27.70 -23.38 -0.72
C VAL A 165 -27.65 -23.21 -2.24
N THR A 166 -27.22 -24.23 -2.96
CA THR A 166 -27.14 -24.23 -4.45
C THR A 166 -27.89 -25.45 -5.00
N PRO A 167 -28.78 -25.31 -6.00
CA PRO A 167 -29.19 -24.06 -6.65
C PRO A 167 -30.14 -23.22 -5.78
N ARG A 168 -30.38 -21.97 -6.16
CA ARG A 168 -31.27 -21.02 -5.47
C ARG A 168 -32.69 -21.58 -5.35
N THR A 169 -33.12 -22.36 -6.33
CA THR A 169 -34.41 -23.08 -6.36
C THR A 169 -34.48 -24.24 -5.38
N GLY A 170 -33.35 -24.65 -4.78
CA GLY A 170 -33.27 -25.63 -3.71
C GLY A 170 -33.81 -25.12 -2.36
N VAL A 171 -34.17 -23.84 -2.25
CA VAL A 171 -34.90 -23.29 -1.11
C VAL A 171 -36.37 -23.13 -1.51
N ALA A 172 -37.28 -23.73 -0.73
CA ALA A 172 -38.71 -23.66 -1.01
C ALA A 172 -39.19 -22.20 -1.11
N LYS A 173 -40.11 -21.93 -2.05
CA LYS A 173 -40.76 -20.62 -2.17
C LYS A 173 -41.38 -20.24 -0.83
N ALA A 174 -41.27 -18.96 -0.46
CA ALA A 174 -41.87 -18.51 0.78
C ALA A 174 -43.39 -18.71 0.73
N ALA A 175 -43.98 -19.17 1.83
CA ALA A 175 -45.44 -19.19 1.99
C ALA A 175 -45.95 -17.77 2.34
N PRO A 176 -47.25 -17.48 2.14
CA PRO A 176 -47.87 -16.29 2.74
C PRO A 176 -47.58 -16.26 4.25
N ILE A 177 -47.17 -15.11 4.75
CA ILE A 177 -46.68 -14.94 6.13
C ILE A 177 -47.89 -14.60 7.01
N PRO A 178 -48.34 -15.47 7.94
CA PRO A 178 -49.48 -15.15 8.80
C PRO A 178 -49.22 -13.88 9.60
N ARG A 179 -50.17 -12.94 9.59
CA ARG A 179 -50.02 -11.65 10.29
C ARG A 179 -50.27 -11.84 11.78
N ILE A 180 -49.26 -11.60 12.59
CA ILE A 180 -49.32 -11.69 14.04
C ILE A 180 -49.42 -10.28 14.62
N ALA A 181 -50.57 -9.96 15.22
CA ALA A 181 -50.83 -8.64 15.82
C ALA A 181 -50.30 -8.52 17.27
N GLU A 182 -50.19 -9.64 18.00
CA GLU A 182 -49.63 -9.66 19.36
C GLU A 182 -48.12 -9.75 19.34
N LYS A 183 -47.47 -8.75 19.95
CA LYS A 183 -46.01 -8.73 20.11
C LYS A 183 -45.60 -9.75 21.17
N LYS A 184 -44.84 -10.79 20.79
CA LYS A 184 -44.20 -11.68 21.77
C LYS A 184 -43.26 -10.90 22.69
N CYS A 185 -43.12 -11.37 23.92
CA CYS A 185 -42.19 -10.73 24.86
C CYS A 185 -40.74 -10.91 24.40
N ALA A 186 -39.86 -9.99 24.79
CA ALA A 186 -38.44 -10.01 24.41
C ALA A 186 -37.76 -11.36 24.74
N ALA A 187 -38.13 -11.98 25.86
CA ALA A 187 -37.57 -13.26 26.29
C ALA A 187 -37.90 -14.41 25.31
N GLN A 188 -39.11 -14.46 24.77
CA GLN A 188 -39.50 -15.49 23.79
C GLN A 188 -38.77 -15.34 22.46
N VAL A 189 -38.58 -14.10 21.99
CA VAL A 189 -37.83 -13.82 20.76
C VAL A 189 -36.34 -14.16 20.95
N ALA A 190 -35.78 -13.83 22.11
CA ALA A 190 -34.41 -14.21 22.47
C ALA A 190 -34.21 -15.73 22.46
N GLN A 191 -35.16 -16.49 23.05
CA GLN A 191 -35.11 -17.94 23.09
C GLN A 191 -35.16 -18.58 21.68
N MET A 192 -35.89 -17.98 20.74
CA MET A 192 -35.95 -18.47 19.35
C MET A 192 -34.62 -18.33 18.60
N GLY A 193 -33.77 -17.38 18.97
CA GLY A 193 -32.45 -17.17 18.36
C GLY A 193 -31.27 -17.74 19.17
N MET A 194 -31.53 -18.37 20.32
CA MET A 194 -30.49 -18.87 21.22
C MET A 194 -29.98 -20.24 20.75
N ILE A 195 -28.66 -20.33 20.53
CA ILE A 195 -27.99 -21.61 20.28
C ILE A 195 -27.33 -22.07 21.59
N PRO A 196 -27.68 -23.25 22.13
CA PRO A 196 -27.00 -23.82 23.29
C PRO A 196 -25.53 -24.11 22.98
N VAL A 197 -24.61 -23.56 23.79
CA VAL A 197 -23.17 -23.78 23.63
C VAL A 197 -22.80 -25.17 24.17
N LEU A 198 -22.13 -25.95 23.34
CA LEU A 198 -21.60 -27.27 23.69
C LEU A 198 -20.23 -27.13 24.35
N SER A 199 -19.96 -27.92 25.39
CA SER A 199 -18.65 -27.90 26.05
C SER A 199 -17.68 -28.89 25.41
N TYR A 200 -16.46 -28.45 25.13
CA TYR A 200 -15.38 -29.26 24.58
C TYR A 200 -14.26 -29.48 25.59
N THR A 201 -14.03 -30.74 25.97
CA THR A 201 -12.87 -31.11 26.79
C THR A 201 -11.71 -31.55 25.91
N LYS A 202 -10.61 -30.80 25.93
CA LYS A 202 -9.42 -31.11 25.15
C LYS A 202 -8.70 -32.33 25.71
N HIS A 203 -8.60 -33.41 24.92
CA HIS A 203 -7.82 -34.59 25.28
C HIS A 203 -6.30 -34.31 25.35
N THR A 204 -5.56 -35.11 26.14
CA THR A 204 -4.11 -34.96 26.39
C THR A 204 -3.24 -35.06 25.13
N SER A 205 -3.71 -35.74 24.08
CA SER A 205 -3.17 -35.68 22.73
C SER A 205 -4.03 -34.74 21.88
N ALA A 206 -3.53 -33.52 21.60
CA ALA A 206 -4.24 -32.58 20.72
C ALA A 206 -4.42 -33.21 19.32
N GLY A 207 -5.57 -33.08 18.67
CA GLY A 207 -5.86 -33.76 17.40
C GLY A 207 -4.86 -33.47 16.29
N LEU A 208 -4.29 -32.27 16.22
CA LEU A 208 -3.21 -31.96 15.28
C LEU A 208 -1.92 -32.75 15.54
N GLN A 209 -1.76 -33.32 16.73
CA GLN A 209 -0.67 -34.24 17.07
C GLN A 209 -0.88 -35.66 16.57
N THR A 210 -1.99 -35.97 15.91
CA THR A 210 -2.16 -37.28 15.24
C THR A 210 -1.91 -37.20 13.74
N ILE A 211 -1.78 -35.98 13.19
CA ILE A 211 -1.63 -35.74 11.75
C ILE A 211 -0.15 -35.58 11.40
N ASN A 212 0.34 -36.38 10.46
CA ASN A 212 1.66 -36.23 9.85
C ASN A 212 1.59 -35.36 8.60
N VAL A 213 2.63 -34.57 8.37
CA VAL A 213 2.79 -33.76 7.15
C VAL A 213 3.11 -34.67 5.97
N ALA A 214 2.16 -34.81 5.04
CA ALA A 214 2.37 -35.54 3.80
C ALA A 214 3.10 -34.68 2.77
N ASN A 215 3.82 -35.34 1.88
CA ASN A 215 4.36 -34.70 0.69
C ASN A 215 3.23 -34.49 -0.34
N ILE A 216 2.90 -33.22 -0.60
CA ILE A 216 1.81 -32.86 -1.51
C ILE A 216 2.11 -33.29 -2.96
N ASP A 217 3.37 -33.29 -3.37
CA ASP A 217 3.75 -33.67 -4.73
C ASP A 217 3.57 -35.18 -4.99
N ASP A 218 3.62 -36.00 -3.93
CA ASP A 218 3.32 -37.44 -4.00
C ASP A 218 1.81 -37.69 -4.08
N LEU A 219 1.00 -36.86 -3.41
CA LEU A 219 -0.46 -36.93 -3.44
C LEU A 219 -1.04 -36.37 -4.75
N HIS A 220 -0.40 -35.38 -5.35
CA HIS A 220 -0.90 -34.67 -6.53
C HIS A 220 0.24 -34.17 -7.41
N GLN A 221 0.57 -34.98 -8.41
CA GLN A 221 1.61 -34.66 -9.39
C GLN A 221 1.10 -33.61 -10.39
N ILE A 222 1.74 -32.43 -10.36
CA ILE A 222 1.41 -31.32 -11.26
C ILE A 222 2.66 -30.74 -11.90
N SER A 223 2.51 -30.12 -13.07
CA SER A 223 3.56 -29.24 -13.59
C SER A 223 3.73 -28.04 -12.66
N HIS A 224 4.98 -27.78 -12.29
CA HIS A 224 5.34 -26.63 -11.45
C HIS A 224 5.65 -25.37 -12.24
N ASP A 225 5.48 -25.41 -13.57
CA ASP A 225 5.58 -24.21 -14.39
C ASP A 225 4.45 -23.25 -14.05
N ILE A 226 4.80 -21.96 -14.01
CA ILE A 226 3.87 -20.88 -13.72
C ILE A 226 3.89 -19.97 -14.94
N VAL A 227 2.88 -20.12 -15.78
CA VAL A 227 2.67 -19.35 -17.00
C VAL A 227 1.19 -18.96 -17.09
N PRO A 228 0.85 -17.83 -17.76
CA PRO A 228 -0.53 -17.45 -18.06
C PRO A 228 -1.31 -18.61 -18.68
N SER A 229 -2.62 -18.69 -18.38
CA SER A 229 -3.54 -19.51 -19.16
C SER A 229 -3.67 -18.96 -20.59
N THR A 230 -4.18 -19.74 -21.54
CA THR A 230 -4.34 -19.27 -22.92
C THR A 230 -5.24 -18.02 -23.00
N SER A 231 -6.34 -17.99 -22.24
CA SER A 231 -7.24 -16.83 -22.17
C SER A 231 -6.54 -15.59 -21.59
N ASP A 232 -5.73 -15.76 -20.55
CA ASP A 232 -4.92 -14.68 -19.95
C ASP A 232 -3.84 -14.19 -20.93
N LEU A 233 -3.20 -15.10 -21.66
CA LEU A 233 -2.21 -14.76 -22.68
C LEU A 233 -2.83 -13.97 -23.85
N LEU A 234 -4.03 -14.35 -24.29
CA LEU A 234 -4.80 -13.62 -25.30
C LEU A 234 -5.17 -12.22 -24.82
N TRP A 235 -5.66 -12.08 -23.58
CA TRP A 235 -5.92 -10.76 -22.99
C TRP A 235 -4.66 -9.88 -22.96
N LEU A 236 -3.53 -10.44 -22.52
CA LEU A 236 -2.23 -9.75 -22.50
C LEU A 236 -1.78 -9.35 -23.91
N TYR A 237 -1.94 -10.24 -24.89
CA TYR A 237 -1.64 -9.98 -26.30
C TYR A 237 -2.50 -8.86 -26.86
N GLY A 238 -3.83 -8.91 -26.69
CA GLY A 238 -4.73 -7.87 -27.19
C GLY A 238 -4.44 -6.49 -26.59
N LYS A 239 -4.08 -6.44 -25.30
CA LYS A 239 -3.63 -5.20 -24.63
C LYS A 239 -2.29 -4.69 -25.13
N TRP A 240 -1.37 -5.57 -25.52
CA TRP A 240 -0.07 -5.21 -26.11
C TRP A 240 -0.22 -4.73 -27.55
N SER A 241 -1.00 -5.45 -28.37
CA SER A 241 -1.35 -5.08 -29.76
C SER A 241 -2.26 -3.85 -29.86
N CYS A 242 -2.66 -3.27 -28.73
CA CYS A 242 -3.47 -2.04 -28.64
C CYS A 242 -4.84 -2.11 -29.33
N PHE A 243 -5.49 -3.27 -29.31
CA PHE A 243 -6.87 -3.40 -29.77
C PHE A 243 -7.83 -2.51 -28.97
N GLU A 244 -8.70 -1.77 -29.67
CA GLU A 244 -9.65 -0.87 -29.04
C GLU A 244 -10.73 -1.63 -28.27
N GLY A 245 -11.18 -1.06 -27.15
CA GLY A 245 -12.33 -1.57 -26.40
C GLY A 245 -12.08 -2.83 -25.54
N ILE A 246 -10.86 -3.37 -25.48
CA ILE A 246 -10.56 -4.49 -24.57
C ILE A 246 -10.69 -4.03 -23.11
N PRO A 247 -11.55 -4.67 -22.29
CA PRO A 247 -11.72 -4.29 -20.89
C PRO A 247 -10.54 -4.71 -20.00
N GLY A 248 -10.62 -4.37 -18.71
CA GLY A 248 -9.74 -4.98 -17.70
C GLY A 248 -9.91 -6.51 -17.66
N TRP A 249 -8.94 -7.23 -17.10
CA TRP A 249 -8.89 -8.70 -17.12
C TRP A 249 -10.19 -9.37 -16.63
N ASN A 250 -10.78 -8.91 -15.52
CA ASN A 250 -12.04 -9.49 -15.04
C ASN A 250 -13.21 -9.25 -16.02
N GLY A 251 -13.27 -8.06 -16.64
CA GLY A 251 -14.27 -7.75 -17.65
C GLY A 251 -14.11 -8.62 -18.90
N PHE A 252 -12.87 -8.88 -19.31
CA PHE A 252 -12.56 -9.74 -20.45
C PHE A 252 -12.98 -11.19 -20.20
N MET A 253 -12.70 -11.71 -19.01
CA MET A 253 -13.11 -13.06 -18.62
C MET A 253 -14.63 -13.18 -18.44
N GLU A 254 -15.31 -12.12 -17.98
CA GLU A 254 -16.77 -12.09 -17.93
C GLU A 254 -17.38 -12.21 -19.34
N GLU A 255 -16.88 -11.44 -20.31
CA GLU A 255 -17.30 -11.52 -21.71
C GLU A 255 -17.01 -12.90 -22.35
N ALA A 256 -15.84 -13.47 -22.05
CA ALA A 256 -15.46 -14.80 -22.55
C ALA A 256 -16.35 -15.93 -22.01
N THR A 257 -17.04 -15.72 -20.88
CA THR A 257 -17.81 -16.76 -20.18
C THR A 257 -19.32 -16.55 -20.19
N VAL A 258 -19.84 -15.53 -20.90
CA VAL A 258 -21.28 -15.16 -20.92
C VAL A 258 -22.20 -16.35 -21.24
N GLY A 259 -21.79 -17.25 -22.15
CA GLY A 259 -22.61 -18.38 -22.61
C GLY A 259 -22.51 -19.66 -21.77
N LEU A 260 -21.70 -19.68 -20.71
CA LEU A 260 -21.49 -20.90 -19.92
C LEU A 260 -22.59 -21.12 -18.88
N PRO A 261 -22.99 -22.38 -18.62
CA PRO A 261 -24.00 -22.70 -17.62
C PRO A 261 -23.48 -22.47 -16.20
N TYR A 262 -24.33 -21.99 -15.30
CA TYR A 262 -24.02 -21.80 -13.89
C TYR A 262 -25.26 -21.96 -13.02
N GLU A 263 -25.05 -22.21 -11.73
CA GLU A 263 -26.10 -22.21 -10.71
C GLU A 263 -25.93 -21.05 -9.74
N ILE A 264 -27.04 -20.40 -9.39
CA ILE A 264 -27.08 -19.31 -8.41
C ILE A 264 -27.26 -19.91 -7.03
N SER A 265 -26.56 -19.39 -6.02
CA SER A 265 -26.70 -19.75 -4.61
C SER A 265 -27.69 -18.84 -3.88
N ARG A 266 -28.39 -19.40 -2.91
CA ARG A 266 -29.19 -18.66 -1.92
C ARG A 266 -28.44 -18.60 -0.60
N ILE A 267 -28.37 -17.41 0.01
CA ILE A 267 -27.69 -17.20 1.30
C ILE A 267 -28.74 -17.07 2.41
N ILE A 268 -28.62 -17.91 3.44
CA ILE A 268 -29.44 -17.90 4.65
C ILE A 268 -28.53 -17.55 5.82
N CYS A 269 -28.94 -16.63 6.68
CA CYS A 269 -28.13 -16.23 7.84
C CYS A 269 -28.53 -17.07 9.04
N LEU A 270 -27.54 -17.61 9.73
CA LEU A 270 -27.74 -18.47 10.88
C LEU A 270 -27.79 -17.64 12.16
N PRO A 271 -28.51 -18.09 13.20
CA PRO A 271 -28.50 -17.44 14.51
C PRO A 271 -27.07 -17.31 15.04
N PHE A 272 -26.79 -16.23 15.77
CA PHE A 272 -25.49 -16.04 16.41
C PHE A 272 -25.29 -17.07 17.53
N ILE A 273 -24.08 -17.60 17.63
CA ILE A 273 -23.65 -18.30 18.84
C ILE A 273 -23.07 -17.21 19.75
N ASN A 274 -23.83 -16.84 20.78
CA ASN A 274 -23.48 -15.79 21.74
C ASN A 274 -22.39 -16.27 22.73
N ALA A 275 -21.23 -16.61 22.19
CA ALA A 275 -20.02 -17.00 22.91
C ALA A 275 -18.79 -16.57 22.11
N PRO A 276 -17.61 -16.39 22.75
CA PRO A 276 -16.40 -15.97 22.07
C PRO A 276 -16.07 -16.91 20.90
N PRO A 277 -15.97 -16.42 19.65
CA PRO A 277 -15.71 -17.25 18.47
C PRO A 277 -14.48 -18.13 18.56
N SER A 278 -13.44 -17.64 19.25
CA SER A 278 -12.17 -18.35 19.33
C SER A 278 -12.21 -19.51 20.33
N ASP A 279 -13.25 -19.64 21.15
CA ASP A 279 -13.34 -20.71 22.13
C ASP A 279 -13.67 -22.05 21.45
N TYR A 280 -13.05 -23.12 21.94
CA TYR A 280 -13.25 -24.47 21.39
C TYR A 280 -14.71 -24.92 21.48
N ASP A 281 -15.40 -24.53 22.55
CA ASP A 281 -16.83 -24.77 22.79
C ASP A 281 -17.70 -24.14 21.69
N THR A 282 -17.43 -22.87 21.34
CA THR A 282 -18.12 -22.15 20.26
C THR A 282 -17.89 -22.82 18.91
N ILE A 283 -16.65 -23.22 18.63
CA ILE A 283 -16.30 -23.89 17.37
C ILE A 283 -16.97 -25.27 17.29
N LEU A 284 -16.93 -26.07 18.36
CA LEU A 284 -17.64 -27.36 18.42
C LEU A 284 -19.14 -27.17 18.16
N THR A 285 -19.75 -26.18 18.81
CA THR A 285 -21.17 -25.84 18.64
C THR A 285 -21.49 -25.56 17.17
N SER A 286 -20.66 -24.77 16.48
CA SER A 286 -20.85 -24.49 15.05
C SER A 286 -20.70 -25.75 14.17
N LEU A 287 -19.74 -26.64 14.48
CA LEU A 287 -19.55 -27.90 13.74
C LEU A 287 -20.76 -28.82 13.88
N THR A 288 -21.28 -29.00 15.10
CA THR A 288 -22.45 -29.84 15.37
C THR A 288 -23.71 -29.27 14.71
N GLN A 289 -23.88 -27.94 14.71
CA GLN A 289 -25.01 -27.29 14.03
C GLN A 289 -25.00 -27.56 12.52
N VAL A 290 -23.82 -27.55 11.90
CA VAL A 290 -23.66 -27.89 10.48
C VAL A 290 -24.05 -29.35 10.21
N VAL A 291 -23.60 -30.28 11.05
CA VAL A 291 -23.96 -31.71 10.90
C VAL A 291 -25.47 -31.90 11.00
N GLN A 292 -26.13 -31.28 11.97
CA GLN A 292 -27.58 -31.36 12.13
C GLN A 292 -28.32 -30.82 10.89
N LYS A 293 -27.92 -29.64 10.38
CA LYS A 293 -28.55 -29.07 9.18
C LYS A 293 -28.31 -29.91 7.92
N CYS A 294 -27.14 -30.54 7.78
CA CYS A 294 -26.89 -31.45 6.66
C CYS A 294 -27.79 -32.70 6.74
N GLN A 295 -27.98 -33.27 7.94
CA GLN A 295 -28.88 -34.41 8.18
C GLN A 295 -30.33 -34.08 7.80
N GLU A 296 -30.81 -32.87 8.10
CA GLU A 296 -32.15 -32.39 7.71
C GLU A 296 -32.33 -32.33 6.17
N THR A 297 -31.23 -32.15 5.43
CA THR A 297 -31.22 -32.02 3.97
C THR A 297 -30.83 -33.29 3.22
N ASP A 298 -30.59 -34.40 3.94
CA ASP A 298 -30.11 -35.68 3.38
C ASP A 298 -28.75 -35.55 2.66
N GLN A 299 -27.95 -34.54 3.03
CA GLN A 299 -26.58 -34.36 2.55
C GLN A 299 -25.62 -35.05 3.52
N LYS A 300 -24.82 -36.00 3.00
CA LYS A 300 -23.92 -36.81 3.82
C LYS A 300 -22.65 -36.03 4.17
N THR A 301 -22.11 -35.28 3.21
CA THR A 301 -20.87 -34.52 3.40
C THR A 301 -21.14 -33.12 3.91
N CYS A 302 -20.46 -32.70 4.98
CA CYS A 302 -20.66 -31.40 5.59
C CYS A 302 -19.49 -30.46 5.28
N PHE A 303 -19.72 -29.33 4.60
CA PHE A 303 -18.67 -28.32 4.36
C PHE A 303 -18.83 -27.11 5.25
N ILE A 304 -17.77 -26.77 5.99
CA ILE A 304 -17.70 -25.55 6.81
C ILE A 304 -16.43 -24.77 6.51
N THR A 305 -16.54 -23.47 6.28
CA THR A 305 -15.38 -22.59 6.05
C THR A 305 -15.11 -21.70 7.25
N PHE A 306 -13.83 -21.55 7.58
CA PHE A 306 -13.33 -20.64 8.62
C PHE A 306 -12.14 -19.82 8.12
N ASP A 307 -11.91 -18.66 8.76
CA ASP A 307 -10.63 -17.93 8.66
C ASP A 307 -9.47 -18.76 9.24
N GLN A 308 -8.22 -18.34 9.02
CA GLN A 308 -7.05 -19.16 9.38
C GLN A 308 -6.97 -19.50 10.89
N PRO A 309 -7.16 -18.54 11.83
CA PRO A 309 -7.19 -18.83 13.26
C PRO A 309 -8.26 -19.85 13.68
N LEU A 310 -9.49 -19.71 13.19
CA LEU A 310 -10.59 -20.62 13.55
C LEU A 310 -10.44 -21.98 12.86
N TYR A 311 -10.01 -21.99 11.59
CA TYR A 311 -9.72 -23.20 10.81
C TYR A 311 -8.78 -24.15 11.57
N TRP A 312 -7.72 -23.60 12.18
CA TRP A 312 -6.73 -24.39 12.91
C TRP A 312 -7.34 -25.13 14.11
N LYS A 313 -8.19 -24.45 14.88
CA LYS A 313 -8.88 -25.02 16.04
C LYS A 313 -9.96 -26.01 15.62
N ALA A 314 -10.73 -25.68 14.57
CA ALA A 314 -11.74 -26.57 14.03
C ALA A 314 -11.11 -27.88 13.54
N ARG A 315 -9.95 -27.83 12.86
CA ARG A 315 -9.24 -29.03 12.43
C ARG A 315 -8.70 -29.85 13.60
N ASP A 316 -8.23 -29.20 14.66
CA ASP A 316 -7.80 -29.85 15.91
C ASP A 316 -8.96 -30.61 16.57
N ILE A 317 -10.17 -30.02 16.61
CA ILE A 317 -11.38 -30.67 17.13
C ILE A 317 -11.73 -31.89 16.29
N VAL A 318 -11.87 -31.75 14.98
CA VAL A 318 -12.28 -32.85 14.09
C VAL A 318 -11.28 -34.01 14.11
N ALA A 319 -9.98 -33.73 14.22
CA ALA A 319 -8.95 -34.77 14.33
C ALA A 319 -8.93 -35.49 15.69
N ALA A 320 -9.49 -34.89 16.74
CA ALA A 320 -9.60 -35.47 18.08
C ALA A 320 -11.02 -35.90 18.45
N ALA A 321 -11.99 -35.75 17.55
CA ALA A 321 -13.39 -35.94 17.86
C ALA A 321 -13.72 -37.42 18.09
N ASP A 322 -14.52 -37.69 19.11
CA ASP A 322 -15.13 -38.99 19.32
C ASP A 322 -16.12 -39.29 18.16
N PRO A 323 -16.14 -40.51 17.61
CA PRO A 323 -17.10 -40.90 16.55
C PRO A 323 -18.57 -40.62 16.91
N SER A 324 -18.94 -40.64 18.20
CA SER A 324 -20.29 -40.32 18.68
C SER A 324 -20.74 -38.89 18.37
N LEU A 325 -19.82 -37.96 18.10
CA LEU A 325 -20.13 -36.58 17.71
C LEU A 325 -20.53 -36.45 16.23
N GLY A 326 -20.40 -37.50 15.42
CA GLY A 326 -20.78 -37.51 14.00
C GLY A 326 -19.95 -36.57 13.12
N LEU A 327 -18.76 -36.16 13.57
CA LEU A 327 -17.88 -35.23 12.87
C LEU A 327 -17.02 -35.90 11.77
N GLU A 328 -17.19 -37.19 11.50
CA GLU A 328 -16.40 -37.95 10.53
C GLU A 328 -16.59 -37.49 9.07
N ASN A 329 -17.76 -36.96 8.73
CA ASN A 329 -18.10 -36.51 7.38
C ASN A 329 -17.98 -34.99 7.19
N ILE A 330 -17.33 -34.29 8.13
CA ILE A 330 -17.13 -32.83 8.06
C ILE A 330 -15.78 -32.46 7.44
N PHE A 331 -15.84 -31.61 6.42
CA PHE A 331 -14.68 -31.07 5.72
C PHE A 331 -14.56 -29.59 6.00
N ILE A 332 -13.46 -29.24 6.66
CA ILE A 332 -13.17 -27.85 7.03
C ILE A 332 -12.38 -27.22 5.89
N ARG A 333 -12.90 -26.11 5.36
CA ARG A 333 -12.27 -25.31 4.32
C ARG A 333 -11.55 -24.12 4.93
N LEU A 334 -10.36 -23.83 4.40
CA LEU A 334 -9.61 -22.62 4.72
C LEU A 334 -10.19 -21.45 3.91
N GLY A 335 -10.45 -20.32 4.57
CA GLY A 335 -10.96 -19.11 3.93
C GLY A 335 -10.10 -18.64 2.75
N GLY A 336 -10.66 -18.71 1.55
CA GLY A 336 -9.96 -18.42 0.29
C GLY A 336 -9.64 -16.93 0.13
N PHE A 337 -10.51 -16.05 0.60
CA PHE A 337 -10.31 -14.60 0.51
C PHE A 337 -9.12 -14.15 1.33
N HIS A 338 -9.06 -14.59 2.59
CA HIS A 338 -7.95 -14.29 3.47
C HIS A 338 -6.65 -15.00 3.04
N LEU A 339 -6.73 -16.20 2.47
CA LEU A 339 -5.59 -16.89 1.86
C LEU A 339 -4.99 -16.05 0.71
N LEU A 340 -5.84 -15.52 -0.19
CA LEU A 340 -5.41 -14.68 -1.30
C LEU A 340 -4.82 -13.34 -0.84
N MET A 341 -5.42 -12.70 0.17
CA MET A 341 -4.86 -11.50 0.79
C MET A 341 -3.47 -11.77 1.38
N SER A 342 -3.30 -12.88 2.07
CA SER A 342 -2.00 -13.31 2.61
C SER A 342 -0.98 -13.59 1.49
N PHE A 343 -1.43 -14.13 0.35
CA PHE A 343 -0.57 -14.36 -0.80
C PHE A 343 -0.09 -13.04 -1.43
N MET A 344 -0.97 -12.03 -1.56
CA MET A 344 -0.56 -10.68 -1.96
C MET A 344 0.44 -10.07 -0.96
N GLY A 345 0.25 -10.28 0.34
CA GLY A 345 1.25 -9.92 1.35
C GLY A 345 2.60 -10.64 1.15
N SER A 346 2.58 -11.90 0.70
CA SER A 346 3.80 -12.64 0.34
C SER A 346 4.50 -12.04 -0.88
N ILE A 347 3.74 -11.60 -1.90
CA ILE A 347 4.27 -10.85 -3.04
C ILE A 347 4.95 -9.57 -2.55
N GLY A 348 4.26 -8.77 -1.74
CA GLY A 348 4.78 -7.52 -1.20
C GLY A 348 6.05 -7.70 -0.37
N TYR A 349 6.10 -8.75 0.47
CA TYR A 349 7.30 -9.08 1.25
C TYR A 349 8.49 -9.44 0.34
N VAL A 350 8.29 -10.32 -0.65
CA VAL A 350 9.36 -10.73 -1.59
C VAL A 350 9.88 -9.53 -2.39
N MET A 351 8.99 -8.63 -2.77
CA MET A 351 9.30 -7.44 -3.57
C MET A 351 9.72 -6.21 -2.74
N GLN A 352 9.81 -6.32 -1.42
CA GLN A 352 10.09 -5.17 -0.57
C GLN A 352 11.46 -4.55 -0.89
N GLY A 353 11.48 -3.24 -1.19
CA GLY A 353 12.70 -2.52 -1.60
C GLY A 353 13.16 -2.78 -3.03
N SER A 354 12.43 -3.54 -3.86
CA SER A 354 12.78 -3.81 -5.26
C SER A 354 12.51 -2.65 -6.24
N GLY A 355 11.66 -1.68 -5.85
CA GLY A 355 11.08 -0.69 -6.76
C GLY A 355 9.55 -0.80 -6.89
N LEU A 356 8.94 -1.89 -6.39
CA LEU A 356 7.49 -2.11 -6.50
C LEU A 356 6.63 -1.03 -5.81
N GLU A 357 7.09 -0.49 -4.67
CA GLU A 357 6.39 0.62 -4.00
C GLU A 357 6.46 1.90 -4.83
N GLN A 358 7.63 2.20 -5.38
CA GLN A 358 7.88 3.37 -6.22
C GLN A 358 7.01 3.35 -7.46
N ILE A 359 6.89 2.21 -8.13
CA ILE A 359 6.00 2.11 -9.29
C ILE A 359 4.53 2.31 -8.89
N PHE A 360 4.08 1.77 -7.75
CA PHE A 360 2.72 1.99 -7.26
C PHE A 360 2.43 3.46 -6.92
N TYR A 361 3.42 4.25 -6.48
CA TYR A 361 3.24 5.69 -6.24
C TYR A 361 2.86 6.50 -7.50
N ASN A 362 3.10 5.96 -8.70
CA ASN A 362 2.68 6.63 -9.95
C ASN A 362 1.16 6.60 -10.18
N ILE A 363 0.45 5.65 -9.54
CA ILE A 363 -0.98 5.41 -9.78
C ILE A 363 -1.82 5.40 -8.49
N TYR A 364 -1.19 5.41 -7.32
CA TYR A 364 -1.85 5.49 -6.01
C TYR A 364 -1.13 6.45 -5.05
N ALA A 365 -1.90 7.04 -4.12
CA ALA A 365 -1.34 7.84 -3.02
C ALA A 365 -0.49 6.99 -2.06
N GLU A 366 0.56 7.59 -1.48
CA GLU A 366 1.56 6.90 -0.66
C GLU A 366 0.97 6.09 0.51
N ASN A 367 0.03 6.69 1.25
CA ASN A 367 -0.66 6.02 2.38
C ASN A 367 -1.47 4.78 1.95
N CYS A 368 -1.89 4.71 0.68
CA CYS A 368 -2.62 3.56 0.14
C CYS A 368 -1.68 2.42 -0.26
N VAL A 369 -0.48 2.74 -0.73
CA VAL A 369 0.49 1.74 -1.22
C VAL A 369 0.90 0.77 -0.13
N GLN A 370 1.07 1.22 1.11
CA GLN A 370 1.37 0.32 2.23
C GLN A 370 0.27 -0.74 2.43
N LYS A 371 -1.01 -0.34 2.33
CA LYS A 371 -2.16 -1.26 2.42
C LYS A 371 -2.27 -2.19 1.21
N ILE A 372 -1.80 -1.75 0.04
CA ILE A 372 -1.71 -2.57 -1.18
C ILE A 372 -0.62 -3.64 -1.02
N MET A 373 0.57 -3.26 -0.56
CA MET A 373 1.73 -4.15 -0.39
C MET A 373 1.47 -5.29 0.60
N CYS A 374 0.63 -5.08 1.62
CA CYS A 374 0.24 -6.13 2.56
C CYS A 374 -1.06 -6.87 2.18
N GLY A 375 -1.69 -6.53 1.04
CA GLY A 375 -2.93 -7.16 0.58
C GLY A 375 -4.21 -6.73 1.30
N HIS A 376 -4.13 -5.84 2.29
CA HIS A 376 -5.31 -5.38 3.07
C HIS A 376 -6.25 -4.45 2.30
N ALA A 377 -5.80 -3.84 1.20
CA ALA A 377 -6.66 -3.10 0.27
C ALA A 377 -7.04 -3.95 -0.95
N TYR A 378 -7.76 -5.06 -0.73
CA TYR A 378 -8.01 -6.14 -1.71
C TYR A 378 -8.21 -5.65 -3.16
N SER A 379 -9.27 -4.88 -3.44
CA SER A 379 -9.61 -4.46 -4.81
C SER A 379 -8.53 -3.59 -5.45
N ARG A 380 -7.88 -2.71 -4.67
CA ARG A 380 -6.77 -1.87 -5.13
C ARG A 380 -5.50 -2.69 -5.35
N ALA A 381 -5.23 -3.67 -4.49
CA ALA A 381 -4.07 -4.54 -4.58
C ALA A 381 -4.12 -5.44 -5.82
N VAL A 382 -5.26 -6.10 -6.05
CA VAL A 382 -5.50 -6.92 -7.26
C VAL A 382 -5.28 -6.08 -8.52
N ARG A 383 -5.90 -4.88 -8.60
CA ARG A 383 -5.71 -3.96 -9.74
C ARG A 383 -4.24 -3.57 -9.91
N ALA A 384 -3.57 -3.12 -8.84
CA ALA A 384 -2.19 -2.66 -8.89
C ALA A 384 -1.24 -3.72 -9.45
N HIS A 385 -1.38 -4.96 -8.96
CA HIS A 385 -0.56 -6.08 -9.40
C HIS A 385 -0.84 -6.47 -10.86
N ILE A 386 -2.11 -6.55 -11.27
CA ILE A 386 -2.49 -6.89 -12.66
C ILE A 386 -1.99 -5.84 -13.66
N LEU A 387 -2.18 -4.54 -13.38
CA LEU A 387 -1.71 -3.48 -14.28
C LEU A 387 -0.18 -3.44 -14.40
N THR A 388 0.52 -3.70 -13.29
CA THR A 388 2.00 -3.77 -13.30
C THR A 388 2.49 -4.99 -14.06
N GLN A 389 1.83 -6.14 -13.92
CA GLN A 389 2.14 -7.30 -14.74
C GLN A 389 1.88 -7.02 -16.21
N LEU A 390 0.79 -6.34 -16.56
CA LEU A 390 0.50 -5.98 -17.95
C LEU A 390 1.61 -5.10 -18.55
N ALA A 391 2.08 -4.08 -17.83
CA ALA A 391 3.20 -3.25 -18.26
C ALA A 391 4.51 -4.05 -18.44
N LEU A 392 4.82 -4.96 -17.52
CA LEU A 392 5.96 -5.88 -17.66
C LEU A 392 5.80 -6.82 -18.87
N THR A 393 4.59 -7.33 -19.10
CA THR A 393 4.29 -8.22 -20.22
C THR A 393 4.47 -7.52 -21.55
N LYS A 394 4.13 -6.23 -21.68
CA LYS A 394 4.41 -5.47 -22.92
C LYS A 394 5.89 -5.52 -23.29
N ILE A 395 6.78 -5.30 -22.31
CA ILE A 395 8.24 -5.40 -22.50
C ILE A 395 8.67 -6.82 -22.87
N ILE A 396 8.05 -7.84 -22.26
CA ILE A 396 8.34 -9.25 -22.59
C ILE A 396 7.92 -9.58 -24.03
N MET A 397 6.73 -9.13 -24.44
CA MET A 397 6.17 -9.37 -25.79
C MET A 397 6.98 -8.70 -26.90
N GLU A 398 7.57 -7.53 -26.64
CA GLU A 398 8.48 -6.85 -27.59
C GLU A 398 9.72 -7.69 -27.93
N ASN A 399 10.11 -8.63 -27.06
CA ASN A 399 11.25 -9.52 -27.28
C ASN A 399 10.87 -10.86 -27.92
N ILE A 400 9.59 -11.05 -28.30
CA ILE A 400 9.10 -12.28 -28.93
C ILE A 400 8.92 -12.07 -30.43
N ASN A 401 9.55 -12.96 -31.22
CA ASN A 401 9.36 -12.98 -32.68
C ASN A 401 8.12 -13.79 -33.06
N PHE A 402 7.04 -13.09 -33.38
CA PHE A 402 5.79 -13.68 -33.91
C PHE A 402 5.88 -13.87 -35.43
N THR A 403 5.45 -15.03 -35.93
CA THR A 403 5.23 -15.24 -37.38
C THR A 403 3.93 -14.56 -37.81
N ASP A 404 3.77 -14.32 -39.12
CA ASP A 404 2.53 -13.72 -39.65
C ASP A 404 1.31 -14.62 -39.39
N GLU A 405 1.48 -15.95 -39.49
CA GLU A 405 0.45 -16.93 -39.12
C GLU A 405 0.06 -16.82 -37.64
N GLU A 406 1.03 -16.71 -36.73
CA GLU A 406 0.75 -16.55 -35.31
C GLU A 406 0.03 -15.23 -35.01
N ARG A 407 0.40 -14.12 -35.66
CA ARG A 407 -0.29 -12.83 -35.49
C ARG A 407 -1.73 -12.93 -35.99
N ASN A 408 -1.94 -13.44 -37.20
CA ASN A 408 -3.27 -13.56 -37.79
C ASN A 408 -4.21 -14.40 -36.91
N GLU A 409 -3.74 -15.52 -36.37
CA GLU A 409 -4.53 -16.37 -35.48
C GLU A 409 -4.82 -15.70 -34.13
N MET A 410 -3.82 -15.05 -33.52
CA MET A 410 -4.02 -14.33 -32.26
C MET A 410 -4.98 -13.14 -32.44
N ASP A 411 -4.83 -12.37 -33.52
CA ASP A 411 -5.72 -11.26 -33.88
C ASP A 411 -7.14 -11.77 -34.14
N TYR A 412 -7.30 -12.91 -34.82
CA TYR A 412 -8.61 -13.55 -35.02
C TYR A 412 -9.31 -13.81 -33.68
N PHE A 413 -8.63 -14.42 -32.69
CA PHE A 413 -9.27 -14.66 -31.38
C PHE A 413 -9.65 -13.38 -30.60
N ILE A 414 -9.00 -12.25 -30.89
CA ILE A 414 -9.27 -10.96 -30.22
C ILE A 414 -10.33 -10.13 -30.94
N ASP A 415 -10.36 -10.17 -32.27
CA ASP A 415 -11.25 -9.38 -33.13
C ASP A 415 -12.67 -9.96 -33.25
N ILE A 416 -12.86 -11.27 -32.95
CA ILE A 416 -14.18 -11.90 -33.01
C ILE A 416 -15.15 -11.28 -32.01
N PHE A 417 -16.34 -10.89 -32.51
CA PHE A 417 -17.47 -10.40 -31.71
C PHE A 417 -17.93 -11.39 -30.61
N ASN A 418 -17.73 -12.70 -30.82
CA ASN A 418 -18.02 -13.76 -29.86
C ASN A 418 -16.77 -14.22 -29.10
N ARG A 419 -16.49 -13.58 -27.97
CA ARG A 419 -15.32 -13.86 -27.12
C ARG A 419 -15.32 -15.23 -26.44
N THR A 420 -16.36 -16.06 -26.61
CA THR A 420 -16.37 -17.43 -26.04
C THR A 420 -15.37 -18.36 -26.72
N THR A 421 -14.96 -18.08 -27.96
CA THR A 421 -13.92 -18.83 -28.70
C THR A 421 -12.54 -18.76 -28.02
N VAL A 422 -12.29 -17.73 -27.20
CA VAL A 422 -11.07 -17.58 -26.40
C VAL A 422 -10.88 -18.76 -25.44
N LEU A 423 -11.97 -19.36 -24.95
CA LEU A 423 -11.91 -20.48 -23.99
C LEU A 423 -11.44 -21.79 -24.63
N THR A 424 -11.57 -21.94 -25.95
CA THR A 424 -11.12 -23.13 -26.71
C THR A 424 -9.85 -22.86 -27.51
N ALA A 425 -9.25 -21.68 -27.34
CA ALA A 425 -8.06 -21.27 -28.10
C ALA A 425 -6.82 -22.12 -27.74
N ASP A 426 -6.86 -22.85 -26.62
CA ASP A 426 -5.82 -23.77 -26.22
C ASP A 426 -5.73 -25.02 -27.11
N GLU A 427 -6.68 -25.26 -28.02
CA GLU A 427 -6.61 -26.32 -29.02
C GLU A 427 -5.76 -25.91 -30.23
N ASN A 428 -5.72 -24.61 -30.55
CA ASN A 428 -5.06 -24.04 -31.73
C ASN A 428 -3.52 -24.12 -31.64
N SER A 429 -2.87 -24.57 -32.73
CA SER A 429 -1.42 -24.77 -32.79
C SER A 429 -0.61 -23.47 -32.72
N ALA A 430 -1.09 -22.39 -33.34
CA ALA A 430 -0.43 -21.09 -33.32
C ALA A 430 -0.46 -20.50 -31.90
N VAL A 431 -1.60 -20.58 -31.23
CA VAL A 431 -1.75 -20.11 -29.84
C VAL A 431 -0.85 -20.92 -28.88
N LYS A 432 -0.73 -22.24 -29.06
CA LYS A 432 0.24 -23.09 -28.33
C LYS A 432 1.69 -22.67 -28.60
N SER A 433 2.01 -22.37 -29.86
CA SER A 433 3.34 -21.88 -30.25
C SER A 433 3.68 -20.57 -29.54
N VAL A 434 2.75 -19.60 -29.53
CA VAL A 434 2.90 -18.32 -28.84
C VAL A 434 3.06 -18.49 -27.34
N ALA A 435 2.26 -19.35 -26.70
CA ALA A 435 2.39 -19.66 -25.28
C ALA A 435 3.76 -20.25 -24.93
N LYS A 436 4.30 -21.11 -25.81
CA LYS A 436 5.66 -21.65 -25.67
C LYS A 436 6.72 -20.55 -25.81
N LYS A 437 6.62 -19.71 -26.84
CA LYS A 437 7.54 -18.57 -27.04
C LYS A 437 7.53 -17.61 -25.85
N PHE A 438 6.36 -17.35 -25.28
CA PHE A 438 6.24 -16.52 -24.08
C PHE A 438 6.95 -17.15 -22.88
N LYS A 439 6.77 -18.46 -22.67
CA LYS A 439 7.49 -19.20 -21.63
C LYS A 439 9.02 -19.14 -21.84
N ASP A 440 9.47 -19.36 -23.06
CA ASP A 440 10.89 -19.36 -23.42
C ASP A 440 11.49 -17.95 -23.22
N ALA A 441 10.75 -16.89 -23.55
CA ALA A 441 11.15 -15.51 -23.27
C ALA A 441 11.31 -15.22 -21.77
N LEU A 442 10.40 -15.71 -20.92
CA LEU A 442 10.56 -15.58 -19.46
C LEU A 442 11.84 -16.28 -18.98
N ILE A 443 12.14 -17.47 -19.49
CA ILE A 443 13.36 -18.22 -19.12
C ILE A 443 14.62 -17.46 -19.59
N LEU A 444 14.60 -16.91 -20.80
CA LEU A 444 15.70 -16.12 -21.33
C LEU A 444 15.97 -14.89 -20.46
N LEU A 445 14.93 -14.18 -20.04
CA LEU A 445 15.06 -13.00 -19.16
C LEU A 445 15.60 -13.36 -17.77
N GLU A 446 15.30 -14.54 -17.24
CA GLU A 446 15.89 -15.00 -15.97
C GLU A 446 17.41 -15.12 -16.05
N ASN A 447 17.96 -15.40 -17.24
CA ASN A 447 19.40 -15.51 -17.45
C ASN A 447 20.12 -14.15 -17.47
N ASN A 448 19.40 -13.03 -17.57
CA ASN A 448 19.98 -11.69 -17.48
C ASN A 448 20.55 -11.41 -16.07
N GLY A 449 20.11 -12.16 -15.06
CA GLY A 449 20.69 -12.16 -13.72
C GLY A 449 19.67 -11.95 -12.58
N PRO A 450 20.13 -11.75 -11.33
CA PRO A 450 19.27 -11.80 -10.14
C PRO A 450 18.13 -10.79 -10.14
N THR A 451 18.36 -9.59 -10.67
CA THR A 451 17.33 -8.53 -10.77
C THR A 451 16.22 -8.94 -11.73
N ALA A 452 16.57 -9.37 -12.94
CA ALA A 452 15.59 -9.83 -13.92
C ALA A 452 14.82 -11.05 -13.41
N LYS A 453 15.51 -11.99 -12.76
CA LYS A 453 14.91 -13.16 -12.12
C LYS A 453 13.88 -12.80 -11.04
N LEU A 454 14.13 -11.76 -10.24
CA LEU A 454 13.16 -11.25 -9.26
C LEU A 454 11.87 -10.76 -9.93
N TRP A 455 11.98 -9.98 -11.01
CA TRP A 455 10.82 -9.43 -11.72
C TRP A 455 10.06 -10.48 -12.55
N VAL A 456 10.76 -11.48 -13.11
CA VAL A 456 10.09 -12.66 -13.70
C VAL A 456 9.36 -13.46 -12.63
N GLN A 457 9.97 -13.67 -11.46
CA GLN A 457 9.30 -14.31 -10.32
C GLN A 457 8.05 -13.53 -9.90
N TYR A 458 8.11 -12.19 -9.87
CA TYR A 458 6.94 -11.34 -9.61
C TYR A 458 5.82 -11.61 -10.63
N CYS A 459 6.13 -11.61 -11.93
CA CYS A 459 5.15 -11.95 -12.98
C CYS A 459 4.50 -13.32 -12.72
N ARG A 460 5.31 -14.33 -12.36
CA ARG A 460 4.80 -15.67 -12.02
C ARG A 460 3.87 -15.64 -10.80
N MET A 461 4.22 -14.89 -9.74
CA MET A 461 3.36 -14.77 -8.57
C MET A 461 2.04 -14.06 -8.90
N VAL A 462 2.04 -13.01 -9.72
CA VAL A 462 0.80 -12.35 -10.16
C VAL A 462 -0.04 -13.26 -11.08
N THR A 463 0.58 -14.11 -11.90
CA THR A 463 -0.13 -15.16 -12.63
C THR A 463 -0.85 -16.13 -11.68
N LEU A 464 -0.23 -16.56 -10.57
CA LEU A 464 -0.91 -17.41 -9.58
C LEU A 464 -2.07 -16.67 -8.89
N LEU A 465 -1.91 -15.38 -8.59
CA LEU A 465 -2.99 -14.53 -8.07
C LEU A 465 -4.21 -14.56 -9.01
N LYS A 466 -4.00 -14.38 -10.33
CA LYS A 466 -5.07 -14.46 -11.34
C LYS A 466 -5.67 -15.85 -11.45
N GLN A 467 -4.86 -16.91 -11.51
CA GLN A 467 -5.34 -18.29 -11.60
C GLN A 467 -6.21 -18.70 -10.40
N PHE A 468 -5.89 -18.18 -9.20
CA PHE A 468 -6.70 -18.44 -8.02
C PHE A 468 -8.04 -17.70 -8.09
N ILE A 469 -8.04 -16.44 -8.52
CA ILE A 469 -9.27 -15.69 -8.77
C ILE A 469 -10.12 -16.37 -9.85
N GLU A 470 -9.51 -16.81 -10.94
CA GLU A 470 -10.17 -17.55 -12.02
C GLU A 470 -10.80 -18.85 -11.52
N ALA A 471 -10.09 -19.63 -10.69
CA ALA A 471 -10.61 -20.86 -10.11
C ALA A 471 -11.88 -20.61 -9.28
N GLU A 472 -11.89 -19.57 -8.46
CA GLU A 472 -13.02 -19.22 -7.60
C GLU A 472 -14.18 -18.62 -8.40
N ARG A 473 -13.90 -17.77 -9.39
CA ARG A 473 -14.90 -17.12 -10.25
C ARG A 473 -15.61 -18.12 -11.16
N SER A 474 -14.86 -19.07 -11.71
CA SER A 474 -15.39 -20.12 -12.60
C SER A 474 -15.90 -21.35 -11.85
N GLY A 475 -15.56 -21.52 -10.56
CA GLY A 475 -15.87 -22.74 -9.81
C GLY A 475 -14.99 -23.94 -10.21
N ASN A 476 -13.80 -23.71 -10.78
CA ASN A 476 -12.87 -24.75 -11.21
C ASN A 476 -12.07 -25.30 -10.03
N TRP A 477 -12.57 -26.37 -9.42
CA TRP A 477 -11.94 -27.03 -8.26
C TRP A 477 -10.52 -27.56 -8.54
N ALA A 478 -10.27 -28.11 -9.73
CA ALA A 478 -8.96 -28.62 -10.08
C ALA A 478 -7.91 -27.48 -10.18
N LEU A 479 -8.28 -26.35 -10.77
CA LEU A 479 -7.43 -25.16 -10.86
C LEU A 479 -7.17 -24.57 -9.46
N HIS A 480 -8.18 -24.58 -8.58
CA HIS A 480 -8.05 -24.15 -7.18
C HIS A 480 -6.92 -24.88 -6.45
N LEU A 481 -6.99 -26.22 -6.42
CA LEU A 481 -5.99 -27.05 -5.73
C LEU A 481 -4.60 -26.91 -6.36
N LYS A 482 -4.51 -26.95 -7.70
CA LYS A 482 -3.24 -26.75 -8.44
C LYS A 482 -2.60 -25.41 -8.09
N THR A 483 -3.40 -24.36 -7.96
CA THR A 483 -2.91 -23.01 -7.70
C THR A 483 -2.40 -22.86 -6.27
N ILE A 484 -3.13 -23.36 -5.26
CA ILE A 484 -2.66 -23.33 -3.87
C ILE A 484 -1.34 -24.11 -3.73
N GLN A 485 -1.21 -25.27 -4.39
CA GLN A 485 0.02 -26.07 -4.35
C GLN A 485 1.21 -25.28 -4.93
N LYS A 486 0.98 -24.48 -5.99
CA LYS A 486 2.00 -23.59 -6.55
C LYS A 486 2.28 -22.34 -5.69
N MET A 487 1.33 -21.89 -4.87
CA MET A 487 1.49 -20.78 -3.93
C MET A 487 2.30 -21.18 -2.67
N LEU A 488 2.22 -22.44 -2.22
CA LEU A 488 2.85 -22.93 -0.99
C LEU A 488 4.33 -22.53 -0.83
N PRO A 489 5.23 -22.71 -1.83
CA PRO A 489 6.62 -22.32 -1.69
C PRO A 489 6.79 -20.84 -1.32
N PHE A 490 5.96 -19.96 -1.87
CA PHE A 490 6.06 -18.52 -1.60
C PHE A 490 5.58 -18.14 -0.20
N PHE A 491 4.58 -18.84 0.36
CA PHE A 491 4.18 -18.65 1.75
C PHE A 491 5.31 -19.04 2.72
N HIS A 492 5.99 -20.17 2.45
CA HIS A 492 7.14 -20.60 3.23
C HIS A 492 8.31 -19.59 3.13
N ALA A 493 8.63 -19.17 1.92
CA ALA A 493 9.76 -18.29 1.64
C ALA A 493 9.59 -16.89 2.26
N SER A 494 8.38 -16.32 2.20
CA SER A 494 8.06 -14.99 2.74
C SER A 494 7.90 -14.97 4.26
N GLY A 495 7.71 -16.12 4.90
CA GLY A 495 7.48 -16.23 6.33
C GLY A 495 6.02 -16.04 6.75
N HIS A 496 5.07 -16.16 5.82
CA HIS A 496 3.63 -16.26 6.09
C HIS A 496 3.26 -17.65 6.64
N TYR A 497 3.97 -18.09 7.70
CA TYR A 497 4.00 -19.48 8.16
C TYR A 497 2.65 -20.04 8.61
N LEU A 498 1.76 -19.20 9.17
CA LEU A 498 0.44 -19.64 9.60
C LEU A 498 -0.39 -20.11 8.41
N TYR A 499 -0.42 -19.29 7.34
CA TYR A 499 -1.07 -19.67 6.08
C TYR A 499 -0.30 -20.77 5.35
N ALA A 500 1.04 -20.81 5.42
CA ALA A 500 1.82 -21.90 4.84
C ALA A 500 1.39 -23.27 5.40
N LYS A 501 1.32 -23.39 6.73
CA LYS A 501 0.89 -24.63 7.41
C LYS A 501 -0.58 -24.96 7.15
N SER A 502 -1.47 -23.97 7.31
CA SER A 502 -2.90 -24.17 7.12
C SER A 502 -3.23 -24.54 5.66
N ALA A 503 -2.59 -23.92 4.68
CA ALA A 503 -2.78 -24.24 3.27
C ALA A 503 -2.21 -25.63 2.91
N HIS A 504 -1.10 -26.04 3.53
CA HIS A 504 -0.55 -27.40 3.37
C HIS A 504 -1.51 -28.45 3.90
N LEU A 505 -2.00 -28.28 5.14
CA LEU A 505 -2.99 -29.18 5.74
C LEU A 505 -4.29 -29.20 4.94
N TYR A 506 -4.78 -28.03 4.53
CA TYR A 506 -5.96 -27.91 3.69
C TYR A 506 -5.79 -28.68 2.38
N LEU A 507 -4.66 -28.53 1.67
CA LEU A 507 -4.39 -29.30 0.45
C LEU A 507 -4.35 -30.81 0.71
N GLN A 508 -3.65 -31.23 1.77
CA GLN A 508 -3.57 -32.64 2.14
C GLN A 508 -4.96 -33.25 2.38
N ASP A 509 -5.86 -32.53 3.06
CA ASP A 509 -7.23 -32.98 3.28
C ASP A 509 -8.04 -32.99 1.97
N MET A 510 -8.01 -31.89 1.22
CA MET A 510 -8.84 -31.70 0.02
C MET A 510 -8.43 -32.58 -1.16
N LEU A 511 -7.17 -32.99 -1.26
CA LEU A 511 -6.71 -33.94 -2.29
C LEU A 511 -7.25 -35.35 -2.08
N THR A 512 -7.59 -35.71 -0.83
CA THR A 512 -8.22 -37.00 -0.48
C THR A 512 -9.75 -36.95 -0.49
N LEU A 513 -10.35 -35.81 -0.89
CA LEU A 513 -11.79 -35.60 -0.81
C LEU A 513 -12.57 -36.60 -1.66
N ARG A 514 -12.07 -36.93 -2.85
CA ARG A 514 -12.71 -37.88 -3.77
C ARG A 514 -12.91 -39.27 -3.14
N ASP A 515 -11.98 -39.70 -2.30
CA ASP A 515 -12.00 -41.03 -1.70
C ASP A 515 -12.92 -41.12 -0.47
N LYS A 516 -13.28 -39.97 0.11
CA LYS A 516 -14.05 -39.86 1.36
C LYS A 516 -15.48 -39.35 1.16
N MET A 517 -15.79 -38.83 -0.02
CA MET A 517 -17.06 -38.19 -0.35
C MET A 517 -17.88 -39.09 -1.29
N PRO A 518 -19.22 -39.14 -1.16
CA PRO A 518 -20.07 -39.81 -2.15
C PRO A 518 -19.83 -39.25 -3.56
N ALA A 519 -19.81 -40.12 -4.58
CA ALA A 519 -19.41 -39.75 -5.93
C ALA A 519 -20.32 -38.67 -6.55
N ASP A 520 -21.63 -38.72 -6.27
CA ASP A 520 -22.63 -37.76 -6.71
C ASP A 520 -22.43 -36.39 -6.05
N GLU A 521 -22.20 -36.35 -4.73
CA GLU A 521 -21.91 -35.09 -4.04
C GLU A 521 -20.58 -34.50 -4.50
N TYR A 522 -19.55 -35.33 -4.70
CA TYR A 522 -18.24 -34.90 -5.20
C TYR A 522 -18.35 -34.28 -6.58
N GLN A 523 -19.07 -34.95 -7.49
CA GLN A 523 -19.34 -34.41 -8.82
C GLN A 523 -20.00 -33.02 -8.71
N ARG A 524 -21.09 -32.89 -7.96
CA ARG A 524 -21.80 -31.61 -7.77
C ARG A 524 -20.92 -30.52 -7.17
N PHE A 525 -20.10 -30.86 -6.17
CA PHE A 525 -19.16 -29.94 -5.55
C PHE A 525 -18.15 -29.41 -6.57
N THR A 526 -17.56 -30.31 -7.35
CA THR A 526 -16.53 -29.93 -8.34
C THR A 526 -17.09 -29.28 -9.62
N GLU A 527 -18.35 -29.56 -9.97
CA GLU A 527 -19.07 -28.99 -11.11
C GLU A 527 -19.84 -27.71 -10.73
N GLY A 528 -19.17 -26.82 -10.00
CA GLY A 528 -19.65 -25.44 -9.80
C GLY A 528 -20.33 -25.14 -8.46
N CYS A 529 -20.66 -26.12 -7.63
CA CYS A 529 -21.17 -25.85 -6.27
C CYS A 529 -20.07 -25.45 -5.28
N PHE A 530 -18.79 -25.68 -5.57
CA PHE A 530 -17.64 -25.28 -4.73
C PHE A 530 -17.59 -23.76 -4.43
N THR A 531 -17.97 -22.94 -5.41
CA THR A 531 -18.00 -21.48 -5.31
C THR A 531 -19.42 -20.97 -5.07
N ILE A 532 -19.56 -19.76 -4.54
CA ILE A 532 -20.86 -19.14 -4.26
C ILE A 532 -21.16 -18.09 -5.32
N ARG A 533 -22.32 -18.18 -5.98
CA ARG A 533 -22.78 -17.20 -6.98
C ARG A 533 -24.03 -16.50 -6.50
N ARG A 534 -24.07 -15.17 -6.54
CA ARG A 534 -25.22 -14.38 -6.09
C ARG A 534 -25.93 -13.63 -7.21
N SER A 535 -25.30 -13.54 -8.38
CA SER A 535 -25.86 -12.93 -9.59
C SER A 535 -26.01 -13.96 -10.70
N ASP A 536 -26.75 -13.58 -11.72
CA ASP A 536 -27.03 -14.30 -12.96
C ASP A 536 -25.86 -14.26 -13.96
N LYS A 537 -24.64 -14.54 -13.48
CA LYS A 537 -23.43 -14.53 -14.31
C LYS A 537 -22.50 -15.67 -13.95
N PHE A 538 -21.92 -16.33 -14.95
CA PHE A 538 -20.95 -17.41 -14.75
C PHE A 538 -19.74 -16.96 -13.91
N TRP A 539 -19.09 -15.86 -14.32
CA TRP A 539 -17.90 -15.28 -13.68
C TRP A 539 -18.18 -14.57 -12.33
N SER A 540 -19.34 -14.78 -11.72
CA SER A 540 -19.70 -14.15 -10.45
C SER A 540 -19.35 -14.96 -9.20
N GLY A 541 -18.68 -16.12 -9.36
CA GLY A 541 -18.25 -16.93 -8.23
C GLY A 541 -17.38 -16.15 -7.25
N ILE A 542 -17.68 -16.26 -5.96
CA ILE A 542 -16.90 -15.67 -4.88
C ILE A 542 -16.59 -16.71 -3.81
N MET A 543 -15.49 -16.47 -3.09
CA MET A 543 -15.05 -17.31 -1.98
C MET A 543 -16.09 -17.31 -0.86
N THR A 544 -16.19 -18.43 -0.15
CA THR A 544 -17.17 -18.62 0.93
C THR A 544 -16.96 -17.63 2.09
N ASP A 545 -15.72 -17.38 2.51
CA ASP A 545 -15.40 -16.37 3.55
C ASP A 545 -15.60 -14.92 3.07
N GLN A 546 -15.45 -14.65 1.78
CA GLN A 546 -15.88 -13.36 1.21
C GLN A 546 -17.40 -13.18 1.24
N THR A 547 -18.14 -14.29 1.09
CA THR A 547 -19.61 -14.28 1.08
C THR A 547 -20.17 -13.87 2.44
N ILE A 548 -19.64 -14.41 3.56
CA ILE A 548 -20.11 -14.03 4.90
C ILE A 548 -19.81 -12.56 5.22
N GLU A 549 -18.65 -12.05 4.80
CA GLU A 549 -18.32 -10.64 4.98
C GLU A 549 -19.34 -9.73 4.26
N GLN A 550 -19.75 -10.09 3.05
CA GLN A 550 -20.71 -9.31 2.27
C GLN A 550 -22.18 -9.51 2.69
N ALA A 551 -22.56 -10.71 3.12
CA ALA A 551 -23.95 -11.08 3.36
C ALA A 551 -24.39 -10.89 4.82
N LEU A 552 -23.47 -11.02 5.78
CA LEU A 552 -23.76 -10.91 7.21
C LEU A 552 -22.99 -9.76 7.86
N MET A 553 -21.65 -9.75 7.75
CA MET A 553 -20.81 -8.84 8.55
C MET A 553 -20.94 -7.37 8.12
N ARG A 554 -20.98 -7.09 6.82
CA ARG A 554 -21.18 -5.72 6.32
C ARG A 554 -22.56 -5.18 6.72
N PRO A 555 -23.70 -5.85 6.42
CA PRO A 555 -25.01 -5.40 6.89
C PRO A 555 -25.09 -5.22 8.41
N PHE A 556 -24.49 -6.15 9.17
CA PHE A 556 -24.39 -6.07 10.63
C PHE A 556 -23.75 -4.76 11.08
N LYS A 557 -22.70 -4.29 10.40
CA LYS A 557 -21.91 -3.08 10.71
C LYS A 557 -22.50 -1.75 10.21
N THR A 558 -23.49 -1.75 9.31
CA THR A 558 -24.07 -0.52 8.73
C THR A 558 -25.07 0.21 9.63
N ILE A 559 -25.46 1.44 9.27
CA ILE A 559 -26.38 2.31 10.04
C ILE A 559 -27.72 1.62 10.39
N GLY A 560 -28.27 0.83 9.47
CA GLY A 560 -29.49 0.04 9.72
C GLY A 560 -29.27 -1.31 10.42
N GLY A 561 -28.00 -1.69 10.66
CA GLY A 561 -27.57 -2.90 11.33
C GLY A 561 -27.66 -2.82 12.86
N LEU A 562 -27.06 -3.79 13.54
CA LEU A 562 -27.09 -3.90 15.00
C LEU A 562 -26.13 -2.92 15.71
N THR A 563 -25.23 -2.27 14.98
CA THR A 563 -24.23 -1.33 15.52
C THR A 563 -24.80 -0.01 16.02
N VAL A 564 -25.97 0.41 15.53
CA VAL A 564 -26.64 1.66 15.96
C VAL A 564 -27.75 1.38 16.99
N ARG A 565 -28.10 0.11 17.20
CA ARG A 565 -29.18 -0.30 18.11
C ARG A 565 -28.58 -0.85 19.41
N GLN A 566 -29.28 -0.67 20.54
CA GLN A 566 -28.87 -1.27 21.81
C GLN A 566 -28.96 -2.80 21.70
N ILE A 567 -27.83 -3.50 21.80
CA ILE A 567 -27.78 -4.95 21.57
C ILE A 567 -28.34 -5.68 22.80
N SER A 568 -29.55 -6.21 22.66
CA SER A 568 -30.10 -7.23 23.55
C SER A 568 -30.25 -8.54 22.78
N ASP A 569 -30.23 -9.69 23.46
CA ASP A 569 -30.39 -11.00 22.82
C ASP A 569 -31.67 -11.07 21.96
N SER A 570 -32.76 -10.45 22.44
CA SER A 570 -34.02 -10.38 21.71
C SER A 570 -33.92 -9.59 20.41
N LEU A 571 -33.12 -8.52 20.40
CA LEU A 571 -32.94 -7.68 19.22
C LEU A 571 -32.00 -8.35 18.20
N SER A 572 -30.93 -8.98 18.68
CA SER A 572 -30.03 -9.77 17.84
C SER A 572 -30.77 -10.92 17.17
N ALA A 573 -31.55 -11.69 17.93
CA ALA A 573 -32.39 -12.77 17.42
C ALA A 573 -33.42 -12.25 16.40
N SER A 574 -34.13 -11.16 16.73
CA SER A 574 -35.10 -10.53 15.82
C SER A 574 -34.47 -10.11 14.51
N TRP A 575 -33.30 -9.47 14.58
CA TRP A 575 -32.60 -8.97 13.40
C TRP A 575 -32.12 -10.12 12.52
N VAL A 576 -31.47 -11.14 13.08
CA VAL A 576 -30.95 -12.29 12.30
C VAL A 576 -32.09 -13.09 11.66
N LEU A 577 -33.09 -13.47 12.44
CA LEU A 577 -34.21 -14.30 11.97
C LEU A 577 -35.09 -13.53 10.96
N GLY A 578 -35.25 -12.21 11.13
CA GLY A 578 -35.97 -11.36 10.19
C GLY A 578 -35.17 -10.96 8.93
N MET A 579 -33.83 -11.09 8.96
CA MET A 579 -32.97 -10.49 7.93
C MET A 579 -33.21 -11.04 6.53
N VAL A 580 -33.45 -12.35 6.41
CA VAL A 580 -33.67 -13.01 5.11
C VAL A 580 -34.92 -12.47 4.44
N HIS A 581 -36.02 -12.34 5.19
CA HIS A 581 -37.28 -11.79 4.67
C HIS A 581 -37.17 -10.31 4.32
N LEU A 582 -36.54 -9.52 5.20
CA LEU A 582 -36.29 -8.09 4.94
C LEU A 582 -35.35 -7.86 3.76
N GLN A 583 -34.39 -8.76 3.50
CA GLN A 583 -33.53 -8.72 2.31
C GLN A 583 -34.34 -8.94 1.04
N ASN A 584 -35.21 -9.96 1.02
CA ASN A 584 -36.06 -10.24 -0.14
C ASN A 584 -36.99 -9.07 -0.47
N ILE A 585 -37.56 -8.42 0.56
CA ILE A 585 -38.34 -7.20 0.35
C ILE A 585 -37.49 -6.09 -0.24
N CYS A 586 -36.26 -5.89 0.24
CA CYS A 586 -35.39 -4.86 -0.31
C CYS A 586 -35.11 -5.09 -1.79
N GLU A 587 -34.79 -6.33 -2.17
CA GLU A 587 -34.60 -6.72 -3.57
C GLU A 587 -35.90 -6.52 -4.38
N ALA A 588 -37.06 -6.89 -3.82
CA ALA A 588 -38.35 -6.69 -4.47
C ALA A 588 -38.66 -5.19 -4.70
N ILE A 589 -38.39 -4.32 -3.73
CA ILE A 589 -38.57 -2.87 -3.81
C ILE A 589 -37.61 -2.25 -4.82
N GLU A 590 -36.33 -2.64 -4.79
CA GLU A 590 -35.31 -2.16 -5.72
C GLU A 590 -35.68 -2.54 -7.17
N ASN A 591 -36.14 -3.78 -7.39
CA ASN A 591 -36.64 -4.27 -8.68
C ASN A 591 -37.93 -3.55 -9.12
N PHE A 592 -38.88 -3.35 -8.20
CA PHE A 592 -40.14 -2.65 -8.47
C PHE A 592 -39.89 -1.19 -8.86
N ALA A 593 -38.95 -0.52 -8.20
CA ALA A 593 -38.59 0.87 -8.46
C ALA A 593 -37.69 1.04 -9.70
N GLY A 594 -37.03 -0.03 -10.16
CA GLY A 594 -36.03 0.03 -11.23
C GLY A 594 -34.75 0.76 -10.83
N VAL A 595 -34.44 0.80 -9.53
CA VAL A 595 -33.30 1.55 -8.95
C VAL A 595 -32.30 0.58 -8.30
N SER A 596 -32.02 -0.56 -8.94
CA SER A 596 -31.11 -1.58 -8.41
C SER A 596 -29.91 -0.95 -7.69
N CYS A 597 -29.80 -1.19 -6.37
CA CYS A 597 -28.66 -0.74 -5.58
C CYS A 597 -27.44 -1.64 -5.81
N ALA A 598 -27.60 -2.75 -6.53
CA ALA A 598 -26.49 -3.50 -7.09
C ALA A 598 -26.00 -2.74 -8.33
N THR A 599 -24.71 -2.38 -8.29
CA THR A 599 -23.94 -1.81 -9.41
C THR A 599 -24.41 -2.36 -10.75
N THR A 600 -24.69 -1.46 -11.70
CA THR A 600 -24.95 -1.69 -13.14
C THR A 600 -24.75 -3.12 -13.64
N GLU A 601 -25.68 -3.65 -14.45
CA GLU A 601 -25.56 -4.96 -15.13
C GLU A 601 -24.21 -5.14 -15.86
N GLN A 602 -23.51 -4.06 -16.21
CA GLN A 602 -22.15 -4.07 -16.74
C GLN A 602 -21.06 -4.11 -15.63
N HIS A 603 -20.11 -5.04 -15.75
CA HIS A 603 -18.93 -5.14 -14.86
C HIS A 603 -18.13 -3.84 -14.84
N VAL A 604 -17.59 -3.46 -13.67
CA VAL A 604 -16.87 -2.18 -13.49
C VAL A 604 -15.71 -2.02 -14.49
N ASP A 605 -14.97 -3.11 -14.74
CA ASP A 605 -13.83 -3.13 -15.68
C ASP A 605 -14.24 -2.99 -17.16
N MET A 606 -15.52 -3.14 -17.49
CA MET A 606 -16.07 -2.94 -18.85
C MET A 606 -16.58 -1.52 -19.09
N ARG A 607 -16.69 -0.70 -18.04
CA ARG A 607 -17.15 0.69 -18.17
C ARG A 607 -16.13 1.48 -19.00
N PRO A 608 -16.54 2.25 -20.03
CA PRO A 608 -15.61 3.01 -20.86
C PRO A 608 -14.66 3.92 -20.06
N THR A 609 -15.16 4.54 -18.98
CA THR A 609 -14.37 5.37 -18.06
C THR A 609 -13.28 4.56 -17.34
N ARG A 610 -13.60 3.33 -16.92
CA ARG A 610 -12.64 2.44 -16.26
C ARG A 610 -11.58 1.93 -17.24
N ILE A 611 -11.98 1.53 -18.45
CA ILE A 611 -11.04 1.11 -19.50
C ILE A 611 -10.04 2.22 -19.81
N LYS A 612 -10.55 3.46 -20.03
CA LYS A 612 -9.71 4.63 -20.30
C LYS A 612 -8.75 4.92 -19.14
N ARG A 613 -9.20 4.82 -17.90
CA ARG A 613 -8.38 5.03 -16.70
C ARG A 613 -7.29 3.98 -16.57
N ASP A 614 -7.63 2.70 -16.74
CA ASP A 614 -6.66 1.60 -16.60
C ASP A 614 -5.59 1.67 -17.70
N ASN A 615 -5.98 1.96 -18.95
CA ASN A 615 -5.01 2.17 -20.04
C ASN A 615 -4.07 3.36 -19.74
N LYS A 616 -4.61 4.51 -19.29
CA LYS A 616 -3.81 5.68 -18.91
C LYS A 616 -2.85 5.39 -17.75
N ASP A 617 -3.28 4.60 -16.77
CA ASP A 617 -2.42 4.22 -15.65
C ASP A 617 -1.32 3.26 -16.12
N VAL A 618 -1.61 2.31 -17.02
CA VAL A 618 -0.59 1.44 -17.64
C VAL A 618 0.43 2.26 -18.42
N GLU A 619 0.03 3.28 -19.19
CA GLU A 619 0.97 4.18 -19.88
C GLU A 619 1.98 4.83 -18.92
N LYS A 620 1.54 5.24 -17.71
CA LYS A 620 2.46 5.76 -16.69
C LYS A 620 3.45 4.70 -16.21
N LEU A 621 3.00 3.45 -16.06
CA LEU A 621 3.86 2.33 -15.67
C LEU A 621 4.85 1.98 -16.78
N ASP A 622 4.40 2.00 -18.05
CA ASP A 622 5.24 1.79 -19.24
C ASP A 622 6.34 2.85 -19.30
N MET A 623 5.98 4.13 -19.13
CA MET A 623 6.95 5.23 -19.03
C MET A 623 7.95 5.02 -17.89
N TRP A 624 7.47 4.57 -16.72
CA TRP A 624 8.33 4.32 -15.58
C TRP A 624 9.30 3.16 -15.82
N PHE A 625 8.86 2.04 -16.41
CA PHE A 625 9.73 0.92 -16.74
C PHE A 625 10.68 1.22 -17.91
N ALA A 626 10.31 2.10 -18.84
CA ALA A 626 11.21 2.60 -19.87
C ALA A 626 12.40 3.38 -19.27
N GLU A 627 12.19 4.00 -18.10
CA GLU A 627 13.23 4.68 -17.33
C GLU A 627 13.94 3.76 -16.33
N HIS A 628 13.29 2.69 -15.90
CA HIS A 628 13.79 1.75 -14.89
C HIS A 628 13.68 0.32 -15.43
N ASN A 629 14.72 -0.15 -16.14
CA ASN A 629 14.68 -1.44 -16.81
C ASN A 629 14.44 -2.57 -15.78
N PRO A 630 13.33 -3.33 -15.86
CA PRO A 630 13.03 -4.43 -14.94
C PRO A 630 13.86 -5.70 -15.21
N PHE A 631 14.46 -5.82 -16.40
CA PHE A 631 15.25 -6.98 -16.82
C PHE A 631 16.71 -6.62 -17.22
N PRO A 632 17.47 -5.92 -16.36
CA PRO A 632 18.83 -5.52 -16.70
C PRO A 632 19.76 -6.75 -16.72
N VAL A 633 20.73 -6.73 -17.64
CA VAL A 633 21.82 -7.72 -17.66
C VAL A 633 22.82 -7.34 -16.58
N THR A 634 22.80 -8.05 -15.44
CA THR A 634 23.66 -7.77 -14.29
C THR A 634 23.82 -8.99 -13.39
N ASP A 635 25.01 -9.18 -12.85
CA ASP A 635 25.31 -10.18 -11.83
C ASP A 635 24.79 -9.80 -10.43
N LYS A 636 24.28 -8.58 -10.26
CA LYS A 636 23.85 -8.03 -8.96
C LYS A 636 22.33 -7.96 -8.86
N LEU A 637 21.83 -8.10 -7.64
CA LEU A 637 20.44 -7.82 -7.31
C LEU A 637 20.28 -6.33 -7.03
N LEU A 638 19.45 -5.64 -7.80
CA LEU A 638 19.28 -4.18 -7.76
C LEU A 638 17.82 -3.83 -7.49
N SER A 639 17.61 -2.77 -6.71
CA SER A 639 16.33 -2.08 -6.67
C SER A 639 16.23 -1.22 -7.93
N ILE A 640 15.25 -1.50 -8.79
CA ILE A 640 15.10 -0.72 -10.02
C ILE A 640 14.57 0.69 -9.74
N GLY A 641 13.83 0.90 -8.64
CA GLY A 641 13.29 2.21 -8.28
C GLY A 641 14.25 3.10 -7.47
N THR A 642 15.25 2.53 -6.78
CA THR A 642 16.16 3.30 -5.91
C THR A 642 17.65 3.12 -6.26
N GLY A 643 17.98 2.21 -7.16
CA GLY A 643 19.36 1.88 -7.56
C GLY A 643 20.16 1.13 -6.49
N VAL A 644 19.52 0.70 -5.41
CA VAL A 644 20.16 0.03 -4.27
C VAL A 644 20.63 -1.36 -4.67
N VAL A 645 21.90 -1.66 -4.37
CA VAL A 645 22.48 -2.98 -4.63
C VAL A 645 22.35 -3.86 -3.41
N GLY A 646 21.79 -5.05 -3.59
CA GLY A 646 21.68 -6.07 -2.57
C GLY A 646 23.04 -6.65 -2.16
N THR A 647 23.19 -6.94 -0.87
CA THR A 647 24.36 -7.68 -0.35
C THR A 647 24.23 -9.17 -0.66
N SER A 648 25.32 -9.94 -0.50
CA SER A 648 25.34 -11.41 -0.67
C SER A 648 24.32 -12.18 0.20
N GLU A 649 23.81 -11.56 1.27
CA GLU A 649 22.77 -12.13 2.13
C GLU A 649 21.35 -12.05 1.53
N ILE A 650 21.14 -11.31 0.43
CA ILE A 650 19.82 -11.06 -0.17
C ILE A 650 19.53 -12.08 -1.24
N ASN A 651 18.41 -12.78 -1.07
CA ASN A 651 18.06 -13.95 -1.87
C ASN A 651 16.57 -14.01 -2.25
N CYS A 652 15.84 -12.88 -2.19
CA CYS A 652 14.41 -12.84 -2.54
C CYS A 652 14.10 -13.25 -3.98
N HIS A 653 15.06 -13.17 -4.91
CA HIS A 653 14.94 -13.66 -6.29
C HIS A 653 14.88 -15.20 -6.39
N GLU A 654 15.20 -15.93 -5.31
CA GLU A 654 15.13 -17.40 -5.22
C GLU A 654 13.96 -17.89 -4.34
N ALA A 655 12.93 -17.06 -4.13
CA ALA A 655 11.85 -17.37 -3.18
C ALA A 655 11.17 -18.72 -3.46
N LYS A 656 10.88 -19.05 -4.73
CA LYS A 656 10.30 -20.37 -5.08
C LYS A 656 11.19 -21.54 -4.66
N LYS A 657 12.51 -21.44 -4.90
CA LYS A 657 13.49 -22.49 -4.58
C LYS A 657 13.62 -22.67 -3.07
N ILE A 658 13.86 -21.58 -2.35
CA ILE A 658 14.00 -21.56 -0.89
C ILE A 658 12.71 -22.06 -0.22
N GLY A 659 11.56 -21.66 -0.75
CA GLY A 659 10.26 -22.15 -0.30
C GLY A 659 10.14 -23.68 -0.33
N ARG A 660 10.55 -24.31 -1.43
CA ARG A 660 10.56 -25.77 -1.57
C ARG A 660 11.52 -26.45 -0.59
N GLU A 661 12.72 -25.90 -0.44
CA GLU A 661 13.69 -26.39 0.55
C GLU A 661 13.18 -26.27 1.99
N MET A 662 12.29 -25.30 2.26
CA MET A 662 11.64 -25.16 3.56
C MET A 662 10.48 -26.14 3.73
N MET A 663 9.74 -26.43 2.65
CA MET A 663 8.69 -27.45 2.65
C MET A 663 9.25 -28.85 2.90
N SER A 664 10.39 -29.21 2.29
CA SER A 664 11.00 -30.53 2.50
C SER A 664 11.44 -30.77 3.95
N LYS A 665 11.77 -29.70 4.70
CA LYS A 665 12.19 -29.78 6.11
C LYS A 665 11.05 -30.06 7.09
N ILE A 666 9.79 -29.90 6.66
CA ILE A 666 8.62 -30.16 7.51
C ILE A 666 7.95 -31.50 7.19
N LEU A 667 8.41 -32.22 6.15
CA LEU A 667 7.92 -33.56 5.82
C LEU A 667 8.19 -34.52 7.00
N ASP A 668 7.28 -35.49 7.18
CA ASP A 668 7.31 -36.49 8.24
C ASP A 668 7.30 -35.93 9.67
N CYS A 669 7.17 -34.61 9.82
CA CYS A 669 6.93 -33.98 11.10
C CYS A 669 5.45 -34.08 11.46
N ASN A 670 5.20 -34.07 12.75
CA ASN A 670 3.86 -33.98 13.30
C ASN A 670 3.33 -32.53 13.24
N PHE A 671 2.09 -32.32 12.78
CA PHE A 671 1.54 -30.96 12.63
C PHE A 671 1.51 -30.16 13.94
N GLY A 672 1.26 -30.81 15.07
CA GLY A 672 1.29 -30.19 16.40
C GLY A 672 2.68 -29.76 16.87
N SER A 673 3.76 -30.36 16.35
CA SER A 673 5.15 -30.06 16.74
C SER A 673 5.89 -29.12 15.79
N ILE A 674 5.30 -28.75 14.65
CA ILE A 674 5.93 -27.84 13.68
C ILE A 674 6.15 -26.46 14.32
N SER A 675 7.40 -26.15 14.65
CA SER A 675 7.79 -24.84 15.16
C SER A 675 8.02 -23.85 14.01
N SER A 676 7.39 -22.68 14.09
CA SER A 676 7.62 -21.58 13.14
C SER A 676 8.96 -20.89 13.44
N LYS A 677 10.08 -21.47 13.00
CA LYS A 677 11.39 -20.82 13.12
C LYS A 677 11.49 -19.68 12.10
N LYS A 678 11.76 -18.45 12.55
CA LYS A 678 12.01 -17.28 11.68
C LYS A 678 13.28 -17.42 10.80
N LYS A 679 14.07 -18.48 11.02
CA LYS A 679 15.33 -18.76 10.35
C LYS A 679 15.06 -19.47 9.02
N GLY A 680 15.55 -18.91 7.91
CA GLY A 680 15.42 -19.50 6.56
C GLY A 680 14.51 -18.75 5.59
N LYS A 681 13.75 -17.74 6.05
CA LYS A 681 12.99 -16.85 5.16
C LYS A 681 13.90 -16.09 4.20
N VAL A 682 13.39 -15.76 3.02
CA VAL A 682 14.11 -14.90 2.10
C VAL A 682 14.32 -13.51 2.69
N GLN A 683 15.47 -12.94 2.37
CA GLN A 683 15.80 -11.57 2.73
C GLN A 683 15.45 -10.68 1.53
N PRO A 684 14.54 -9.71 1.69
CA PRO A 684 14.23 -8.74 0.65
C PRO A 684 15.28 -7.62 0.56
N LEU A 685 15.25 -6.87 -0.54
CA LEU A 685 16.19 -5.75 -0.79
C LEU A 685 16.10 -4.64 0.28
N ALA A 686 14.93 -4.45 0.90
CA ALA A 686 14.75 -3.47 1.98
C ALA A 686 15.65 -3.71 3.22
N VAL A 687 16.19 -4.92 3.40
CA VAL A 687 17.11 -5.24 4.51
C VAL A 687 18.41 -4.43 4.45
N VAL A 688 18.84 -3.99 3.25
CA VAL A 688 20.05 -3.15 3.06
C VAL A 688 19.95 -1.81 3.79
N HIS A 689 18.77 -1.21 3.87
CA HIS A 689 18.59 0.15 4.37
C HIS A 689 18.24 0.24 5.85
N CYS A 690 17.92 -0.87 6.50
CA CYS A 690 17.23 -0.82 7.78
C CYS A 690 17.71 -1.81 8.82
N SER A 691 18.78 -2.57 8.66
CA SER A 691 19.06 -3.67 9.61
C SER A 691 20.28 -3.51 10.52
N VAL A 692 20.11 -3.93 11.78
CA VAL A 692 21.20 -4.21 12.72
C VAL A 692 21.43 -5.71 12.84
N LYS A 693 22.70 -6.10 12.96
CA LYS A 693 23.12 -7.47 13.22
C LYS A 693 22.92 -7.78 14.71
N ILE A 694 21.99 -8.66 15.03
CA ILE A 694 21.87 -9.27 16.36
C ILE A 694 22.09 -10.78 16.17
N ASP A 695 23.12 -11.33 16.82
CA ASP A 695 23.45 -12.75 16.84
C ASP A 695 23.45 -13.42 15.45
N SER A 696 24.13 -12.78 14.48
CA SER A 696 24.26 -13.23 13.07
C SER A 696 23.02 -13.09 12.20
N THR A 697 21.95 -12.46 12.70
CA THR A 697 20.73 -12.14 11.94
C THR A 697 20.54 -10.63 11.80
N LYS A 698 20.36 -10.14 10.58
CA LYS A 698 20.01 -8.74 10.29
C LYS A 698 18.51 -8.52 10.44
N ILE A 699 18.09 -7.64 11.36
CA ILE A 699 16.68 -7.33 11.63
C ILE A 699 16.38 -5.89 11.21
N PRO A 700 15.37 -5.63 10.36
CA PRO A 700 14.97 -4.27 10.02
C PRO A 700 14.46 -3.52 11.28
N ILE A 701 15.12 -2.42 11.61
CA ILE A 701 14.77 -1.46 12.65
C ILE A 701 13.66 -0.57 12.12
N ASN A 702 12.47 -0.71 12.69
CA ASN A 702 11.41 0.28 12.59
C ASN A 702 11.59 1.30 13.73
N PRO A 703 11.89 2.58 13.45
CA PRO A 703 12.02 3.62 14.49
C PRO A 703 10.79 3.75 15.38
N LEU A 704 9.58 3.52 14.85
CA LEU A 704 8.33 3.54 15.63
C LEU A 704 8.29 2.40 16.65
N LEU A 705 8.76 1.21 16.29
CA LEU A 705 8.84 0.06 17.18
C LEU A 705 9.88 0.28 18.28
N LEU A 706 11.03 0.88 17.97
CA LEU A 706 12.03 1.25 18.98
C LEU A 706 11.49 2.31 19.95
N PHE A 707 10.75 3.30 19.44
CA PHE A 707 10.12 4.32 20.28
C PHE A 707 9.08 3.72 21.23
N GLN A 708 8.24 2.79 20.74
CA GLN A 708 7.31 2.03 21.59
C GLN A 708 8.05 1.23 22.67
N ARG A 709 9.14 0.55 22.32
CA ARG A 709 9.98 -0.19 23.27
C ARG A 709 10.63 0.70 24.32
N MET A 710 11.09 1.89 23.93
CA MET A 710 11.64 2.87 24.87
C MET A 710 10.60 3.33 25.88
N CYS A 711 9.36 3.57 25.44
CA CYS A 711 8.29 4.01 26.33
C CYS A 711 7.93 2.94 27.38
N VAL A 712 8.11 1.66 27.05
CA VAL A 712 7.86 0.53 27.97
C VAL A 712 9.03 0.26 28.91
N LEU A 713 10.28 0.39 28.44
CA LEU A 713 11.47 0.10 29.28
C LEU A 713 11.92 1.26 30.16
N LYS A 714 11.52 2.49 29.83
CA LYS A 714 11.91 3.67 30.61
C LYS A 714 11.32 3.56 32.02
N GLN A 715 12.18 3.43 33.03
CA GLN A 715 11.78 3.53 34.44
C GLN A 715 11.96 4.95 34.96
N THR A 716 12.95 5.68 34.46
CA THR A 716 13.30 7.03 34.90
C THR A 716 13.58 7.97 33.72
N ASP A 717 13.60 9.29 33.98
CA ASP A 717 14.07 10.27 32.99
C ASP A 717 15.56 10.09 32.64
N VAL A 718 16.33 9.42 33.50
CA VAL A 718 17.73 9.06 33.25
C VAL A 718 17.82 8.02 32.13
N ASP A 719 16.91 7.05 32.09
CA ASP A 719 16.86 6.04 31.02
C ASP A 719 16.53 6.67 29.67
N MET A 720 15.61 7.64 29.67
CA MET A 720 15.27 8.36 28.43
C MET A 720 16.43 9.20 27.92
N LYS A 721 17.20 9.81 28.82
CA LYS A 721 18.47 10.49 28.46
C LYS A 721 19.47 9.49 27.88
N LYS A 722 19.63 8.30 28.46
CA LYS A 722 20.51 7.23 27.96
C LYS A 722 20.10 6.78 26.56
N TYR A 723 18.81 6.58 26.30
CA TYR A 723 18.33 6.14 24.98
C TYR A 723 18.49 7.20 23.89
N LEU A 724 18.30 8.48 24.21
CA LEU A 724 18.44 9.58 23.25
C LEU A 724 19.90 9.95 22.93
N GLN A 725 20.87 9.30 23.56
CA GLN A 725 22.28 9.32 23.10
C GLN A 725 22.48 8.52 21.81
N PHE A 726 21.50 7.70 21.41
CA PHE A 726 21.48 6.94 20.18
C PHE A 726 20.57 7.59 19.15
N GLU A 727 20.79 7.30 17.86
CA GLU A 727 19.96 7.88 16.80
C GLU A 727 18.55 7.28 16.74
N LEU A 728 18.38 6.06 17.25
CA LEU A 728 17.11 5.30 17.25
C LEU A 728 16.56 5.08 15.84
N ALA A 729 17.46 5.11 14.86
CA ALA A 729 17.21 4.94 13.44
C ALA A 729 18.48 4.35 12.78
N PRO A 730 18.38 3.73 11.61
CA PRO A 730 19.53 3.13 10.91
C PRO A 730 20.67 4.13 10.60
N PHE A 731 20.34 5.42 10.48
CA PHE A 731 21.28 6.52 10.30
C PHE A 731 20.70 7.81 10.91
N PRO A 732 21.54 8.85 11.17
CA PRO A 732 21.09 10.10 11.77
C PRO A 732 20.11 10.85 10.86
N LEU A 733 18.81 10.81 11.18
CA LEU A 733 17.76 11.40 10.34
C LEU A 733 17.86 12.93 10.20
N SER A 734 18.58 13.60 11.10
CA SER A 734 18.85 15.05 11.01
C SER A 734 19.86 15.41 9.93
N LEU A 735 20.71 14.46 9.51
CA LEU A 735 21.78 14.65 8.53
C LEU A 735 21.62 13.74 7.29
N PHE A 736 20.85 12.66 7.36
CA PHE A 736 20.76 11.69 6.26
C PHE A 736 19.31 11.36 5.90
N THR A 737 19.15 10.91 4.66
CA THR A 737 17.94 10.29 4.10
C THR A 737 18.28 8.87 3.65
N ALA A 738 17.27 8.09 3.24
CA ALA A 738 17.50 6.75 2.67
C ALA A 738 18.42 6.79 1.42
N GLU A 739 18.45 7.93 0.73
CA GLU A 739 19.24 8.15 -0.49
C GLU A 739 20.68 8.61 -0.21
N GLY A 740 21.01 9.01 1.03
CA GLY A 740 22.33 9.52 1.42
C GLY A 740 22.27 10.85 2.18
N MET A 741 23.35 11.65 2.12
CA MET A 741 23.44 12.96 2.79
C MET A 741 22.30 13.89 2.34
N ARG A 742 21.68 14.58 3.30
CA ARG A 742 20.64 15.58 3.03
C ARG A 742 21.21 16.74 2.22
N LYS A 743 20.40 17.24 1.29
CA LYS A 743 20.74 18.42 0.47
C LYS A 743 19.86 19.60 0.83
N GLY A 744 20.47 20.78 0.91
CA GLY A 744 19.79 22.06 1.09
C GLY A 744 19.80 22.87 -0.20
N THR A 745 19.03 23.95 -0.24
CA THR A 745 18.99 24.85 -1.41
C THR A 745 20.23 25.76 -1.42
N LYS A 746 21.30 25.33 -2.09
CA LYS A 746 22.58 26.07 -2.19
C LYS A 746 22.39 27.52 -2.64
N SER A 747 21.51 27.76 -3.63
CA SER A 747 21.27 29.09 -4.23
C SER A 747 20.74 30.14 -3.26
N THR A 748 20.21 29.75 -2.09
CA THR A 748 19.77 30.71 -1.05
C THR A 748 20.92 31.58 -0.53
N LEU A 749 22.16 31.10 -0.63
CA LEU A 749 23.35 31.82 -0.20
C LEU A 749 23.68 33.02 -1.10
N TYR A 750 23.23 33.06 -2.37
CA TYR A 750 23.39 34.24 -3.24
C TYR A 750 22.85 35.53 -2.62
N SER A 751 21.79 35.45 -1.81
CA SER A 751 21.22 36.62 -1.14
C SER A 751 22.09 37.21 -0.03
N ALA A 752 23.18 36.52 0.36
CA ALA A 752 24.21 37.06 1.25
C ALA A 752 25.28 37.86 0.49
N PHE A 753 25.23 37.87 -0.84
CA PHE A 753 26.09 38.67 -1.71
C PHE A 753 25.32 39.86 -2.30
N GLU A 754 26.01 40.95 -2.57
CA GLU A 754 25.50 42.12 -3.25
C GLU A 754 26.10 42.18 -4.66
N PRO A 755 25.27 42.19 -5.72
CA PRO A 755 25.78 42.27 -7.08
C PRO A 755 26.39 43.64 -7.35
N LEU A 756 27.44 43.67 -8.18
CA LEU A 756 28.06 44.91 -8.61
C LEU A 756 27.09 45.73 -9.46
N THR A 757 26.90 47.00 -9.09
CA THR A 757 26.00 47.94 -9.79
C THR A 757 26.68 48.61 -10.99
N THR A 758 28.00 48.65 -11.02
CA THR A 758 28.79 49.33 -12.06
C THR A 758 29.23 48.32 -13.13
N PRO A 759 28.95 48.55 -14.42
CA PRO A 759 29.39 47.65 -15.47
C PRO A 759 30.92 47.74 -15.64
N VAL A 760 31.63 46.66 -15.32
CA VAL A 760 33.03 46.48 -15.73
C VAL A 760 33.02 46.34 -17.26
N GLN A 761 33.64 47.30 -17.96
CA GLN A 761 33.77 47.23 -19.42
C GLN A 761 34.94 46.31 -19.80
N PRO A 762 34.71 45.28 -20.64
CA PRO A 762 35.78 44.40 -21.09
C PRO A 762 36.80 45.20 -21.93
N THR A 763 38.08 45.09 -21.58
CA THR A 763 39.22 45.58 -22.38
C THR A 763 39.74 44.48 -23.30
N GLU A 764 40.65 44.81 -24.24
CA GLU A 764 41.35 43.83 -25.09
C GLU A 764 42.13 42.77 -24.28
N LYS A 765 42.41 43.03 -23.00
CA LYS A 765 43.04 42.11 -22.04
C LYS A 765 42.06 41.55 -21.00
N THR A 766 40.85 41.17 -21.44
CA THR A 766 39.91 40.41 -20.60
C THR A 766 40.10 38.92 -20.86
N LEU A 767 40.20 38.09 -19.81
CA LEU A 767 40.20 36.63 -19.88
C LEU A 767 38.85 36.08 -19.37
N HIS A 768 38.22 35.20 -20.14
CA HIS A 768 37.02 34.48 -19.73
C HIS A 768 37.35 33.04 -19.34
N ILE A 769 37.12 32.68 -18.08
CA ILE A 769 37.26 31.31 -17.56
C ILE A 769 35.86 30.72 -17.41
N ILE A 770 35.52 29.74 -18.24
CA ILE A 770 34.18 29.16 -18.31
C ILE A 770 34.13 27.85 -17.53
N ASP A 771 33.17 27.75 -16.61
CA ASP A 771 32.80 26.49 -15.96
C ASP A 771 32.24 25.51 -17.00
N GLY A 772 32.98 24.42 -17.25
CA GLY A 772 32.60 23.37 -18.18
C GLY A 772 31.33 22.62 -17.77
N GLY A 773 31.06 22.50 -16.47
CA GLY A 773 29.81 21.96 -15.94
C GLY A 773 28.62 22.84 -16.30
N TYR A 774 28.73 24.15 -16.11
CA TYR A 774 27.75 25.12 -16.62
C TYR A 774 27.57 25.02 -18.13
N LEU A 775 28.68 25.00 -18.88
CA LEU A 775 28.65 24.96 -20.34
C LEU A 775 27.85 23.75 -20.87
N LEU A 776 28.10 22.55 -20.33
CA LEU A 776 27.42 21.30 -20.70
C LEU A 776 25.90 21.36 -20.58
N HIS A 777 25.39 22.14 -19.62
CA HIS A 777 23.96 22.29 -19.39
C HIS A 777 23.37 23.55 -20.07
N LYS A 778 24.19 24.54 -20.39
CA LYS A 778 23.74 25.80 -21.02
C LYS A 778 23.40 25.63 -22.49
N VAL A 779 24.20 24.86 -23.23
CA VAL A 779 24.00 24.64 -24.66
C VAL A 779 22.97 23.53 -24.85
N VAL A 780 21.80 23.88 -25.37
CA VAL A 780 20.69 22.94 -25.53
C VAL A 780 20.78 22.25 -26.90
N TRP A 781 20.61 20.93 -26.91
CA TRP A 781 20.54 20.13 -28.11
C TRP A 781 19.44 19.06 -28.01
N ASP A 782 18.85 18.72 -29.16
CA ASP A 782 17.68 17.85 -29.26
C ASP A 782 18.07 16.41 -29.59
N ARG A 783 17.10 15.50 -29.46
CA ARG A 783 17.23 14.12 -29.95
C ARG A 783 17.45 14.11 -31.47
N LEU A 784 18.03 13.02 -31.96
CA LEU A 784 18.30 12.75 -33.37
C LEU A 784 19.36 13.66 -34.00
N GLN A 785 20.23 14.27 -33.19
CA GLN A 785 21.38 15.05 -33.65
C GLN A 785 22.67 14.21 -33.58
N THR A 786 23.60 14.44 -34.51
CA THR A 786 24.92 13.81 -34.46
C THR A 786 25.77 14.45 -33.37
N ILE A 787 26.66 13.65 -32.79
CA ILE A 787 27.63 14.12 -31.79
C ILE A 787 28.53 15.25 -32.35
N ASP A 788 28.94 15.18 -33.62
CA ASP A 788 29.65 16.27 -34.32
C ASP A 788 28.86 17.59 -34.31
N LEU A 789 27.56 17.55 -34.64
CA LEU A 789 26.71 18.74 -34.63
C LEU A 789 26.57 19.31 -33.21
N ILE A 790 26.47 18.43 -32.20
CA ILE A 790 26.41 18.82 -30.80
C ILE A 790 27.69 19.56 -30.39
N CYS A 791 28.88 19.03 -30.69
CA CYS A 791 30.16 19.70 -30.41
C CYS A 791 30.28 21.06 -31.13
N LYS A 792 29.83 21.15 -32.39
CA LYS A 792 29.79 22.41 -33.12
C LYS A 792 28.85 23.44 -32.48
N LYS A 793 27.73 23.01 -31.88
CA LYS A 793 26.84 23.91 -31.12
C LYS A 793 27.54 24.51 -29.90
N TYR A 794 28.32 23.71 -29.16
CA TYR A 794 29.13 24.22 -28.03
C TYR A 794 30.16 25.25 -28.50
N LEU A 795 30.88 24.97 -29.59
CA LEU A 795 31.87 25.88 -30.15
C LEU A 795 31.21 27.20 -30.61
N THR A 796 30.11 27.11 -31.35
CA THR A 796 29.35 28.27 -31.83
C THR A 796 28.86 29.13 -30.67
N TYR A 797 28.36 28.50 -29.60
CA TYR A 797 27.93 29.21 -28.41
C TYR A 797 29.08 30.00 -27.77
N ILE A 798 30.27 29.39 -27.62
CA ILE A 798 31.43 30.07 -27.03
C ILE A 798 31.85 31.27 -27.88
N GLN A 799 32.00 31.08 -29.20
CA GLN A 799 32.45 32.13 -30.12
C GLN A 799 31.48 33.31 -30.23
N GLN A 800 30.17 33.06 -30.09
CA GLN A 800 29.16 34.11 -30.15
C GLN A 800 29.04 34.93 -28.86
N ASN A 801 29.36 34.34 -27.71
CA ASN A 801 29.13 34.96 -26.40
C ASN A 801 30.40 35.52 -25.75
N PHE A 802 31.59 35.10 -26.20
CA PHE A 802 32.87 35.50 -25.61
C PHE A 802 33.85 35.96 -26.71
N PRO A 803 34.29 37.23 -26.68
CA PRO A 803 34.94 37.86 -27.84
C PRO A 803 36.40 37.44 -28.05
N ASN A 804 37.24 37.29 -27.00
CA ASN A 804 38.65 36.84 -27.09
C ASN A 804 39.19 36.33 -25.72
N ASN A 805 40.30 35.57 -25.73
CA ASN A 805 40.98 34.95 -24.57
C ASN A 805 40.06 34.08 -23.70
N ILE A 806 39.94 32.80 -24.04
CA ILE A 806 38.97 31.88 -23.43
C ILE A 806 39.68 30.64 -22.89
N THR A 807 39.40 30.30 -21.64
CA THR A 807 39.76 29.03 -21.02
C THR A 807 38.50 28.31 -20.55
N VAL A 808 38.28 27.07 -20.98
CA VAL A 808 37.20 26.22 -20.47
C VAL A 808 37.78 25.21 -19.50
N VAL A 809 37.21 25.09 -18.30
CA VAL A 809 37.67 24.14 -17.29
C VAL A 809 36.63 23.06 -17.05
N PHE A 810 36.95 21.79 -17.33
CA PHE A 810 36.04 20.66 -17.15
C PHE A 810 36.32 19.85 -15.89
N ASP A 811 35.28 19.18 -15.39
CA ASP A 811 35.38 18.14 -14.36
C ASP A 811 36.23 16.95 -14.82
N GLY A 812 36.87 16.30 -13.84
CA GLY A 812 37.61 15.06 -14.02
C GLY A 812 36.82 13.80 -13.65
N TYR A 813 37.14 12.69 -14.31
CA TYR A 813 36.55 11.37 -14.09
C TYR A 813 37.66 10.33 -13.97
N PRO A 814 38.31 10.19 -12.79
CA PRO A 814 39.43 9.27 -12.64
C PRO A 814 38.95 7.82 -12.74
N GLU A 815 39.67 7.01 -13.52
CA GLU A 815 39.37 5.58 -13.72
C GLU A 815 39.95 4.70 -12.61
N ASP A 816 41.05 5.13 -11.96
CA ASP A 816 41.70 4.36 -10.89
C ASP A 816 40.90 4.45 -9.59
N VAL A 817 40.26 3.32 -9.27
CA VAL A 817 39.44 3.11 -8.07
C VAL A 817 40.19 3.34 -6.76
N ASN A 818 41.52 3.34 -6.77
CA ASN A 818 42.33 3.59 -5.58
C ASN A 818 42.48 5.08 -5.24
N ILE A 819 42.32 5.97 -6.22
CA ILE A 819 42.58 7.43 -6.13
C ILE A 819 41.28 8.25 -6.15
N ILE A 820 40.12 7.59 -6.26
CA ILE A 820 38.80 8.26 -6.26
C ILE A 820 38.56 9.03 -4.95
N GLY A 821 38.20 10.31 -5.07
CA GLY A 821 37.92 11.23 -3.98
C GLY A 821 36.43 11.32 -3.60
N THR A 822 36.10 12.30 -2.78
CA THR A 822 34.81 12.40 -2.08
C THR A 822 33.64 12.81 -2.99
N LYS A 823 33.91 13.40 -4.16
CA LYS A 823 32.90 13.85 -5.14
C LYS A 823 32.12 12.66 -5.73
N THR A 824 32.73 11.48 -5.80
CA THR A 824 32.10 10.28 -6.35
C THR A 824 30.86 9.83 -5.58
N ALA A 825 30.79 10.08 -4.27
CA ALA A 825 29.59 9.80 -3.49
C ALA A 825 28.38 10.64 -3.94
N GLU A 826 28.60 11.92 -4.28
CA GLU A 826 27.53 12.78 -4.82
C GLU A 826 27.14 12.35 -6.24
N ARG A 827 28.11 11.94 -7.06
CA ARG A 827 27.88 11.41 -8.41
C ARG A 827 27.04 10.13 -8.38
N LEU A 828 27.35 9.19 -7.49
CA LEU A 828 26.58 7.96 -7.28
C LEU A 828 25.17 8.22 -6.74
N ARG A 829 25.00 9.23 -5.88
CA ARG A 829 23.69 9.66 -5.43
C ARG A 829 22.84 10.19 -6.59
N ARG A 830 23.41 11.04 -7.46
CA ARG A 830 22.73 11.56 -8.66
C ARG A 830 22.39 10.46 -9.66
N SER A 831 23.29 9.49 -9.86
CA SER A 831 23.02 8.34 -10.76
C SER A 831 21.95 7.39 -10.22
N ARG A 832 21.75 7.29 -8.89
CA ARG A 832 20.65 6.53 -8.29
C ARG A 832 19.26 7.11 -8.58
N MET A 833 19.17 8.41 -8.91
CA MET A 833 17.91 9.07 -9.30
C MET A 833 17.55 8.88 -10.78
N PHE A 834 18.51 8.48 -11.63
CA PHE A 834 18.32 8.32 -13.07
C PHE A 834 19.07 7.08 -13.55
N GLN A 835 18.39 5.95 -13.74
CA GLN A 835 18.98 4.80 -14.45
C GLN A 835 19.21 5.21 -15.90
N THR A 836 20.47 5.42 -16.28
CA THR A 836 20.82 5.84 -17.65
C THR A 836 21.89 4.93 -18.22
N ILE A 837 21.61 4.45 -19.44
CA ILE A 837 22.47 3.50 -20.17
C ILE A 837 23.76 4.22 -20.58
N GLU A 838 24.89 3.54 -20.42
CA GLU A 838 26.15 4.00 -21.03
C GLU A 838 26.05 3.85 -22.55
N ILE A 839 26.38 4.92 -23.27
CA ILE A 839 26.33 4.96 -24.73
C ILE A 839 27.77 5.01 -25.25
N ALA A 840 28.15 4.01 -26.05
CA ALA A 840 29.34 4.10 -26.88
C ALA A 840 28.97 4.87 -28.17
N PHE A 841 29.72 5.93 -28.48
CA PHE A 841 29.42 6.81 -29.62
C PHE A 841 30.70 7.30 -30.30
N THR A 842 30.57 7.64 -31.59
CA THR A 842 31.56 8.33 -32.42
C THR A 842 30.99 9.66 -32.89
N GLN A 843 31.78 10.49 -33.58
CA GLN A 843 31.34 11.78 -34.13
C GLN A 843 30.09 11.69 -35.03
N HIS A 844 29.90 10.54 -35.72
CA HIS A 844 28.78 10.30 -36.63
C HIS A 844 27.56 9.66 -35.94
N THR A 845 27.65 9.28 -34.67
CA THR A 845 26.55 8.66 -33.93
C THR A 845 25.42 9.65 -33.70
N ILE A 846 24.19 9.23 -33.97
CA ILE A 846 22.96 9.99 -33.74
C ILE A 846 22.43 9.69 -32.34
N LEU A 847 22.34 10.70 -31.47
CA LEU A 847 21.82 10.52 -30.11
C LEU A 847 20.30 10.41 -30.08
N GLN A 848 19.79 9.26 -29.68
CA GLN A 848 18.34 9.04 -29.50
C GLN A 848 17.84 9.44 -28.10
N THR A 849 18.75 9.59 -27.13
CA THR A 849 18.42 9.98 -25.75
C THR A 849 18.36 11.49 -25.60
N SER A 850 17.57 11.99 -24.65
CA SER A 850 17.54 13.42 -24.29
C SER A 850 18.82 13.86 -23.59
N GLN A 851 19.19 15.14 -23.73
CA GLN A 851 20.36 15.75 -23.11
C GLN A 851 20.46 15.50 -21.59
N GLU A 852 19.38 15.69 -20.85
CA GLU A 852 19.35 15.48 -19.40
C GLU A 852 19.73 14.04 -19.01
N LYS A 853 19.21 13.05 -19.75
CA LYS A 853 19.49 11.62 -19.53
C LYS A 853 20.91 11.26 -19.96
N PHE A 854 21.38 11.80 -21.08
CA PHE A 854 22.76 11.60 -21.54
C PHE A 854 23.78 12.11 -20.52
N LEU A 855 23.57 13.35 -20.06
CA LEU A 855 24.40 14.02 -19.05
C LEU A 855 24.10 13.54 -17.62
N ALA A 856 23.27 12.52 -17.39
CA ALA A 856 23.18 11.91 -16.06
C ALA A 856 24.23 10.80 -15.87
N ASN A 857 24.74 10.22 -16.96
CA ASN A 857 25.73 9.15 -16.93
C ASN A 857 27.17 9.70 -16.99
N ASN A 858 27.99 9.37 -15.99
CA ASN A 858 29.37 9.90 -15.89
C ASN A 858 30.27 9.46 -17.06
N ARG A 859 30.13 8.22 -17.56
CA ARG A 859 30.94 7.72 -18.68
C ARG A 859 30.56 8.41 -19.99
N ASN A 860 29.28 8.73 -20.17
CA ASN A 860 28.82 9.52 -21.31
C ASN A 860 29.38 10.95 -21.26
N LYS A 861 29.35 11.59 -20.08
CA LYS A 861 29.96 12.92 -19.88
C LYS A 861 31.45 12.91 -20.19
N GLU A 862 32.18 11.96 -19.62
CA GLU A 862 33.63 11.85 -19.81
C GLU A 862 33.99 11.71 -21.29
N ARG A 863 33.31 10.81 -22.02
CA ARG A 863 33.52 10.65 -23.47
C ARG A 863 33.17 11.92 -24.26
N LEU A 864 32.08 12.60 -23.89
CA LEU A 864 31.69 13.84 -24.54
C LEU A 864 32.71 14.95 -24.29
N ILE A 865 33.19 15.09 -23.05
CA ILE A 865 34.22 16.05 -22.66
C ILE A 865 35.50 15.79 -23.43
N LYS A 866 35.99 14.53 -23.47
CA LYS A 866 37.19 14.17 -24.24
C LYS A 866 37.09 14.61 -25.71
N MET A 867 35.94 14.38 -26.34
CA MET A 867 35.73 14.76 -27.73
C MET A 867 35.57 16.27 -27.91
N LEU A 868 34.83 16.93 -27.02
CA LEU A 868 34.64 18.38 -27.03
C LEU A 868 35.97 19.13 -26.81
N THR A 869 36.83 18.63 -25.93
CA THR A 869 38.18 19.17 -25.70
C THR A 869 38.98 19.24 -26.99
N SER A 870 38.99 18.19 -27.81
CA SER A 870 39.68 18.21 -29.12
C SER A 870 39.13 19.31 -30.04
N TYR A 871 37.80 19.44 -30.15
CA TYR A 871 37.16 20.48 -30.97
C TYR A 871 37.49 21.91 -30.49
N LEU A 872 37.54 22.12 -29.18
CA LEU A 872 37.86 23.43 -28.60
C LEU A 872 39.32 23.81 -28.84
N ILE A 873 40.25 22.87 -28.64
CA ILE A 873 41.69 23.09 -28.88
C ILE A 873 41.96 23.36 -30.36
N GLU A 874 41.35 22.61 -31.27
CA GLU A 874 41.45 22.83 -32.72
C GLU A 874 40.95 24.22 -33.14
N ALA A 875 39.97 24.77 -32.41
CA ALA A 875 39.45 26.12 -32.62
C ALA A 875 40.25 27.23 -31.88
N GLY A 876 41.38 26.89 -31.25
CA GLY A 876 42.25 27.84 -30.54
C GLY A 876 41.78 28.23 -29.14
N ILE A 877 40.84 27.49 -28.53
CA ILE A 877 40.36 27.72 -27.17
C ILE A 877 41.18 26.88 -26.19
N ALA A 878 41.66 27.50 -25.11
CA ALA A 878 42.39 26.77 -24.07
C ALA A 878 41.42 25.90 -23.26
N VAL A 879 41.81 24.66 -22.96
CA VAL A 879 41.02 23.74 -22.14
C VAL A 879 41.88 23.18 -21.03
N GLU A 880 41.38 23.26 -19.80
CA GLU A 880 41.96 22.60 -18.62
C GLU A 880 40.95 21.58 -18.09
N GLN A 881 41.43 20.49 -17.50
CA GLN A 881 40.57 19.47 -16.91
C GLN A 881 41.07 19.14 -15.50
N ALA A 882 40.17 19.24 -14.53
CA ALA A 882 40.47 18.90 -13.14
C ALA A 882 40.62 17.39 -12.95
N PHE A 883 41.19 16.99 -11.81
CA PHE A 883 41.26 15.58 -11.43
C PHE A 883 39.89 15.00 -11.07
N GLU A 884 39.07 15.74 -10.30
CA GLU A 884 37.68 15.39 -10.01
C GLU A 884 36.73 16.58 -10.20
N ASP A 885 36.79 17.58 -9.31
CA ASP A 885 35.89 18.73 -9.28
C ASP A 885 36.59 19.97 -9.85
N ALA A 886 35.98 20.63 -10.84
CA ALA A 886 36.58 21.78 -11.50
C ALA A 886 36.59 23.06 -10.65
N ASP A 887 35.73 23.15 -9.62
CA ASP A 887 35.46 24.38 -8.88
C ASP A 887 36.72 25.08 -8.34
N THR A 888 37.61 24.34 -7.67
CA THR A 888 38.85 24.89 -7.12
C THR A 888 39.81 25.30 -8.24
N LEU A 889 39.96 24.46 -9.26
CA LEU A 889 40.85 24.72 -10.40
C LEU A 889 40.43 25.99 -11.16
N ILE A 890 39.13 26.21 -11.35
CA ILE A 890 38.59 27.42 -12.00
C ILE A 890 39.07 28.68 -11.27
N VAL A 891 38.99 28.71 -9.94
CA VAL A 891 39.38 29.88 -9.13
C VAL A 891 40.90 30.01 -9.04
N GLU A 892 41.64 28.92 -8.92
CA GLU A 892 43.11 28.93 -8.95
C GLU A 892 43.65 29.46 -10.28
N THR A 893 43.10 28.99 -11.41
CA THR A 893 43.47 29.50 -12.74
C THR A 893 43.13 30.98 -12.86
N ALA A 894 42.02 31.46 -12.27
CA ALA A 894 41.70 32.88 -12.24
C ALA A 894 42.75 33.69 -11.46
N ILE A 895 43.16 33.22 -10.28
CA ILE A 895 44.16 33.89 -9.43
C ILE A 895 45.52 33.92 -10.12
N GLN A 896 45.96 32.81 -10.72
CA GLN A 896 47.25 32.71 -11.42
C GLN A 896 47.32 33.63 -12.64
N ARG A 897 46.20 33.87 -13.32
CA ARG A 897 46.12 34.74 -14.50
C ARG A 897 45.80 36.19 -14.15
N ALA A 898 45.42 36.49 -12.91
CA ALA A 898 45.06 37.84 -12.47
C ALA A 898 46.18 38.86 -12.64
N ASP A 899 47.45 38.46 -12.55
CA ASP A 899 48.58 39.39 -12.72
C ASP A 899 48.92 39.66 -14.20
N VAL A 900 48.36 38.88 -15.13
CA VAL A 900 48.62 38.98 -16.58
C VAL A 900 47.53 39.78 -17.31
N TYR A 901 46.30 39.76 -16.81
CA TYR A 901 45.12 40.35 -17.45
C TYR A 901 44.54 41.51 -16.63
N ASP A 902 44.00 42.52 -17.32
CA ASP A 902 43.37 43.66 -16.65
C ASP A 902 42.05 43.27 -15.97
N CYS A 903 41.39 42.23 -16.50
CA CYS A 903 40.14 41.69 -15.99
C CYS A 903 40.07 40.17 -16.22
N VAL A 904 39.77 39.40 -15.18
CA VAL A 904 39.51 37.95 -15.27
C VAL A 904 38.06 37.69 -14.87
N GLU A 905 37.27 37.12 -15.78
CA GLU A 905 35.85 36.85 -15.57
C GLU A 905 35.60 35.33 -15.52
N ILE A 906 35.20 34.83 -14.34
CA ILE A 906 34.74 33.46 -14.12
C ILE A 906 33.26 33.37 -14.48
N VAL A 907 32.90 32.53 -15.44
CA VAL A 907 31.52 32.40 -15.95
C VAL A 907 30.91 31.07 -15.48
N GLY A 908 29.87 31.13 -14.65
CA GLY A 908 29.20 29.94 -14.12
C GLY A 908 27.91 30.24 -13.35
N GLU A 909 27.22 29.18 -12.91
CA GLU A 909 26.00 29.29 -12.10
C GLU A 909 26.18 28.79 -10.65
N ASP A 910 27.21 27.98 -10.38
CA ASP A 910 27.40 27.40 -9.05
C ASP A 910 27.87 28.47 -8.04
N ILE A 911 27.23 28.46 -6.86
CA ILE A 911 27.60 29.34 -5.76
C ILE A 911 28.95 28.92 -5.15
N ASP A 912 29.35 27.65 -5.33
CA ASP A 912 30.59 27.11 -4.81
C ASP A 912 31.80 27.89 -5.38
N LEU A 913 31.74 28.32 -6.65
CA LEU A 913 32.72 29.20 -7.29
C LEU A 913 32.82 30.58 -6.62
N LEU A 914 31.68 31.18 -6.27
CA LEU A 914 31.65 32.48 -5.60
C LEU A 914 32.16 32.39 -4.14
N VAL A 915 31.86 31.27 -3.45
CA VAL A 915 32.40 30.97 -2.12
C VAL A 915 33.92 30.82 -2.19
N LEU A 916 34.44 30.09 -3.18
CA LEU A 916 35.87 29.92 -3.41
C LEU A 916 36.57 31.23 -3.76
N LEU A 917 35.98 32.04 -4.65
CA LEU A 917 36.49 33.37 -4.99
C LEU A 917 36.60 34.26 -3.74
N THR A 918 35.58 34.27 -2.89
CA THR A 918 35.56 35.06 -1.65
C THR A 918 36.62 34.60 -0.65
N GLY A 919 36.87 33.28 -0.56
CA GLY A 919 37.84 32.72 0.39
C GLY A 919 39.30 32.79 -0.08
N LEU A 920 39.56 32.61 -1.38
CA LEU A 920 40.93 32.49 -1.92
C LEU A 920 41.48 33.78 -2.53
N ALA A 921 40.63 34.67 -3.07
CA ALA A 921 41.07 35.84 -3.84
C ALA A 921 40.73 37.17 -3.15
N HIS A 922 40.90 37.24 -1.82
CA HIS A 922 40.59 38.43 -1.03
C HIS A 922 41.52 39.62 -1.33
N ASP A 923 42.70 39.36 -1.89
CA ASP A 923 43.74 40.33 -2.25
C ASP A 923 43.71 40.76 -3.73
N LYS A 924 42.85 40.15 -4.56
CA LYS A 924 42.75 40.42 -6.00
C LYS A 924 41.47 41.19 -6.34
N ASN A 925 41.60 42.41 -6.87
CA ASN A 925 40.47 43.29 -7.19
C ASN A 925 39.98 43.20 -8.65
N ASN A 926 40.68 42.47 -9.51
CA ASN A 926 40.40 42.35 -10.95
C ASN A 926 39.78 41.00 -11.36
N ILE A 927 39.35 40.18 -10.40
CA ILE A 927 38.67 38.90 -10.66
C ILE A 927 37.18 39.05 -10.35
N PHE A 928 36.33 38.66 -11.30
CA PHE A 928 34.89 38.78 -11.20
C PHE A 928 34.20 37.45 -11.50
N PHE A 929 33.19 37.11 -10.71
CA PHE A 929 32.26 36.02 -11.01
C PHE A 929 31.05 36.56 -11.76
N HIS A 930 30.92 36.18 -13.01
CA HIS A 930 29.77 36.48 -13.87
C HIS A 930 28.76 35.34 -13.82
N LYS A 931 27.60 35.64 -13.24
CA LYS A 931 26.43 34.77 -13.24
C LYS A 931 25.54 35.11 -14.44
N PRO A 932 25.42 34.22 -15.44
CA PRO A 932 24.62 34.48 -16.64
C PRO A 932 23.12 34.60 -16.33
N ALA A 933 22.37 35.26 -17.23
CA ALA A 933 20.92 35.37 -17.11
C ALA A 933 20.23 34.01 -17.21
N LYS A 934 19.18 33.81 -16.39
CA LYS A 934 18.39 32.57 -16.36
C LYS A 934 16.90 32.87 -16.20
N GLY A 935 16.12 32.60 -17.26
CA GLY A 935 14.70 32.90 -17.31
C GLY A 935 14.42 34.39 -17.11
N LYS A 936 13.63 34.74 -16.08
CA LYS A 936 13.34 36.13 -15.70
C LYS A 936 14.41 36.80 -14.83
N THR A 937 15.46 36.07 -14.44
CA THR A 937 16.53 36.61 -13.58
C THR A 937 17.62 37.22 -14.46
N PRO A 938 17.94 38.51 -14.31
CA PRO A 938 18.99 39.15 -15.10
C PRO A 938 20.38 38.61 -14.73
N ALA A 939 21.35 38.79 -15.64
CA ALA A 939 22.74 38.49 -15.36
C ALA A 939 23.24 39.35 -14.18
N SER A 940 24.18 38.82 -13.39
CA SER A 940 24.74 39.51 -12.21
C SER A 940 26.23 39.26 -12.13
N ARG A 941 26.98 40.27 -11.67
CA ARG A 941 28.43 40.15 -11.44
C ARG A 941 28.74 40.31 -9.97
N PHE A 942 29.74 39.57 -9.50
CA PHE A 942 30.21 39.58 -8.12
C PHE A 942 31.75 39.61 -8.11
N SER A 943 32.33 40.09 -7.03
CA SER A 943 33.76 40.04 -6.69
C SER A 943 33.96 39.35 -5.35
N SER A 944 35.20 39.12 -4.94
CA SER A 944 35.52 38.63 -3.59
C SER A 944 34.98 39.55 -2.47
N ALA A 945 34.85 40.85 -2.74
CA ALA A 945 34.30 41.84 -1.80
C ALA A 945 32.76 41.93 -1.81
N SER A 946 32.06 41.19 -2.68
CA SER A 946 30.60 41.27 -2.80
C SER A 946 29.83 40.63 -1.63
N PHE A 947 30.51 40.03 -0.66
CA PHE A 947 29.85 39.42 0.48
C PHE A 947 29.42 40.48 1.50
N ARG A 948 28.13 40.55 1.82
CA ARG A 948 27.54 41.67 2.60
C ARG A 948 28.09 41.86 4.01
N ASN A 949 28.69 40.83 4.61
CA ASN A 949 29.16 40.87 5.99
C ASN A 949 30.67 40.69 6.05
N GLU A 950 31.41 41.80 5.98
CA GLU A 950 32.86 41.82 5.94
C GLU A 950 33.49 41.15 7.18
N SER A 951 32.90 41.31 8.36
CA SER A 951 33.44 40.76 9.62
C SER A 951 33.41 39.23 9.74
N ILE A 952 32.71 38.53 8.85
CA ILE A 952 32.64 37.06 8.83
C ILE A 952 32.96 36.48 7.44
N SER A 953 33.38 37.32 6.48
CA SER A 953 33.77 36.91 5.12
C SER A 953 34.93 35.90 5.17
N GLU A 954 35.88 36.12 6.08
CA GLU A 954 37.00 35.22 6.31
C GLU A 954 36.59 33.81 6.79
N HIS A 955 35.35 33.61 7.23
CA HIS A 955 34.81 32.33 7.70
C HIS A 955 33.88 31.65 6.68
N ILE A 956 33.83 32.14 5.43
CA ILE A 956 32.90 31.66 4.40
C ILE A 956 33.03 30.16 4.10
N PHE A 957 34.26 29.62 4.13
CA PHE A 957 34.52 28.18 3.95
C PHE A 957 33.88 27.34 5.05
N PHE A 958 34.07 27.73 6.32
CA PHE A 958 33.42 27.04 7.42
C PHE A 958 31.90 27.07 7.28
N LEU A 959 31.34 28.25 7.05
CA LEU A 959 29.89 28.44 6.93
C LEU A 959 29.29 27.60 5.80
N HIS A 960 29.97 27.51 4.66
CA HIS A 960 29.49 26.73 3.52
C HIS A 960 29.63 25.22 3.73
N ALA A 961 30.79 24.76 4.22
CA ALA A 961 31.07 23.35 4.47
C ALA A 961 30.21 22.79 5.61
N ILE A 962 30.10 23.48 6.74
CA ILE A 962 29.33 22.97 7.89
C ILE A 962 27.82 22.95 7.62
N SER A 963 27.31 23.91 6.85
CA SER A 963 25.87 23.99 6.53
C SER A 963 25.41 23.05 5.41
N GLY A 964 26.34 22.34 4.77
CA GLY A 964 26.09 21.35 3.73
C GLY A 964 26.49 21.83 2.34
N CYS A 965 27.45 21.15 1.71
CA CYS A 965 27.86 21.30 0.31
C CYS A 965 27.77 19.94 -0.42
N ASP A 966 28.58 19.70 -1.45
CA ASP A 966 28.53 18.43 -2.18
C ASP A 966 29.03 17.24 -1.34
N THR A 967 30.03 17.48 -0.50
CA THR A 967 30.73 16.46 0.31
C THR A 967 30.29 16.43 1.78
N THR A 968 29.45 17.39 2.20
CA THR A 968 28.90 17.45 3.56
C THR A 968 27.38 17.51 3.52
N SER A 969 26.74 17.21 4.66
CA SER A 969 25.28 17.18 4.71
C SER A 969 24.63 18.50 5.14
N ALA A 970 23.45 18.78 4.62
CA ALA A 970 22.57 19.81 5.16
C ALA A 970 21.81 19.28 6.39
N PHE A 971 21.49 20.18 7.32
CA PHE A 971 20.69 19.83 8.49
C PHE A 971 19.19 19.91 8.17
N PHE A 972 18.41 18.95 8.69
CA PHE A 972 16.96 18.93 8.47
C PHE A 972 16.30 20.22 8.95
N ASN A 973 15.61 20.89 8.01
CA ASN A 973 14.86 22.12 8.25
C ASN A 973 15.68 23.29 8.84
N ILE A 974 16.99 23.33 8.58
CA ILE A 974 17.86 24.44 8.97
C ILE A 974 18.54 25.01 7.72
N GLY A 975 18.17 26.25 7.34
CA GLY A 975 18.72 26.93 6.18
C GLY A 975 20.11 27.56 6.41
N LYS A 976 20.90 27.72 5.34
CA LYS A 976 22.27 28.28 5.37
C LYS A 976 22.35 29.67 6.04
N LYS A 977 21.33 30.52 5.88
CA LYS A 977 21.26 31.84 6.54
C LYS A 977 21.30 31.79 8.07
N LYS A 978 20.80 30.69 8.67
CA LYS A 978 20.81 30.54 10.13
C LYS A 978 22.25 30.48 10.66
N PHE A 979 23.15 29.80 9.95
CA PHE A 979 24.57 29.71 10.31
C PHE A 979 25.24 31.08 10.35
N LEU A 980 24.99 31.91 9.33
CA LEU A 980 25.44 33.31 9.28
C LEU A 980 24.95 34.09 10.51
N SER A 981 23.65 34.02 10.80
CA SER A 981 23.06 34.74 11.93
C SER A 981 23.58 34.29 13.29
N ILE A 982 23.94 33.01 13.44
CA ILE A 982 24.48 32.46 14.69
C ILE A 982 25.90 32.98 14.94
N LEU A 983 26.74 32.99 13.92
CA LEU A 983 28.11 33.51 14.04
C LEU A 983 28.11 35.02 14.31
N GLN A 984 27.21 35.78 13.66
CA GLN A 984 27.04 37.22 13.92
C GLN A 984 26.58 37.53 15.35
N LYS A 985 25.65 36.74 15.89
CA LYS A 985 25.10 36.94 17.24
C LYS A 985 26.03 36.48 18.35
N ASN A 986 27.02 35.63 18.04
CA ASN A 986 27.93 35.03 19.02
C ASN A 986 29.39 35.14 18.52
N PRO A 987 30.00 36.35 18.57
CA PRO A 987 31.38 36.57 18.10
C PRO A 987 32.43 35.68 18.80
N GLU A 988 32.15 35.20 20.02
CA GLU A 988 33.01 34.27 20.74
C GLU A 988 33.24 32.95 19.98
N LEU A 989 32.30 32.56 19.11
CA LEU A 989 32.41 31.34 18.30
C LEU A 989 33.44 31.48 17.17
N CYS A 990 33.86 32.70 16.80
CA CYS A 990 34.90 32.89 15.78
C CYS A 990 36.21 32.20 16.16
N SER A 991 36.54 32.15 17.46
CA SER A 991 37.69 31.39 17.97
C SER A 991 37.58 29.89 17.65
N CYS A 992 36.39 29.30 17.81
CA CYS A 992 36.11 27.91 17.47
C CYS A 992 36.12 27.67 15.95
N VAL A 993 35.62 28.62 15.16
CA VAL A 993 35.58 28.53 13.70
C VAL A 993 36.99 28.57 13.09
N ASN A 994 37.89 29.39 13.65
CA ASN A 994 39.26 29.51 13.16
C ASN A 994 40.07 28.21 13.28
N LEU A 995 39.71 27.33 14.21
CA LEU A 995 40.33 26.01 14.35
C LEU A 995 40.16 25.14 13.10
N PHE A 996 39.10 25.34 12.30
CA PHE A 996 38.89 24.58 11.07
C PHE A 996 39.86 24.98 9.94
N LYS A 997 40.54 26.12 10.06
CA LYS A 997 41.56 26.57 9.10
C LYS A 997 42.95 26.00 9.41
N ALA A 998 43.21 25.59 10.65
CA ALA A 998 44.51 25.06 11.05
C ALA A 998 44.84 23.79 10.26
N LYS A 999 46.05 23.73 9.68
CA LYS A 999 46.49 22.57 8.87
C LYS A 999 46.55 21.29 9.69
N ASP A 1000 47.06 21.39 10.92
CA ASP A 1000 47.18 20.27 11.84
C ASP A 1000 46.50 20.65 13.15
N ILE A 1001 45.57 19.79 13.59
CA ILE A 1001 44.77 20.00 14.80
C ILE A 1001 44.46 18.65 15.44
N ASP A 1002 44.40 18.63 16.76
CA ASP A 1002 43.87 17.50 17.51
C ASP A 1002 42.38 17.29 17.12
N PRO A 1003 42.00 16.09 16.61
CA PRO A 1003 40.62 15.79 16.26
C PRO A 1003 39.61 16.04 17.38
N GLU A 1004 39.97 15.84 18.64
CA GLU A 1004 39.05 16.06 19.77
C GLU A 1004 38.83 17.54 20.05
N VAL A 1005 39.87 18.37 19.91
CA VAL A 1005 39.75 19.84 20.01
C VAL A 1005 38.85 20.38 18.89
N LEU A 1006 39.04 19.88 17.66
CA LEU A 1006 38.20 20.24 16.51
C LEU A 1006 36.73 19.85 16.74
N VAL A 1007 36.48 18.64 17.26
CA VAL A 1007 35.13 18.14 17.55
C VAL A 1007 34.47 18.98 18.63
N SER A 1008 35.18 19.30 19.71
CA SER A 1008 34.68 20.17 20.78
C SER A 1008 34.28 21.56 20.24
N ALA A 1009 35.11 22.15 19.39
CA ALA A 1009 34.85 23.44 18.75
C ALA A 1009 33.62 23.40 17.82
N GLY A 1010 33.51 22.35 16.99
CA GLY A 1010 32.36 22.13 16.12
C GLY A 1010 31.07 21.84 16.90
N GLU A 1011 31.14 21.05 17.97
CA GLU A 1011 30.01 20.71 18.83
C GLU A 1011 29.46 21.96 19.52
N ARG A 1012 30.34 22.84 20.03
CA ARG A 1012 29.96 24.14 20.60
C ARG A 1012 29.20 25.02 19.61
N PHE A 1013 29.63 25.05 18.34
CA PHE A 1013 28.90 25.77 17.29
C PHE A 1013 27.52 25.14 17.02
N LEU A 1014 27.44 23.81 16.95
CA LEU A 1014 26.16 23.11 16.73
C LEU A 1014 25.19 23.27 17.90
N ILE A 1015 25.67 23.31 19.14
CA ILE A 1015 24.85 23.61 20.33
C ILE A 1015 24.20 25.00 20.17
N ALA A 1016 24.97 26.02 19.80
CA ALA A 1016 24.44 27.35 19.51
C ALA A 1016 23.44 27.36 18.33
N LEU A 1017 23.71 26.58 17.27
CA LEU A 1017 22.81 26.45 16.11
C LEU A 1017 21.43 25.91 16.48
N TYR A 1018 21.39 24.97 17.43
CA TYR A 1018 20.16 24.41 17.98
C TYR A 1018 19.60 25.20 19.18
N GLY A 1019 20.19 26.35 19.52
CA GLY A 1019 19.68 27.23 20.59
C GLY A 1019 19.91 26.69 22.01
N GLY A 1020 20.99 25.92 22.22
CA GLY A 1020 21.44 25.53 23.55
C GLY A 1020 22.01 26.71 24.35
N ASP A 1021 21.98 26.57 25.69
CA ASP A 1021 22.55 27.55 26.61
C ASP A 1021 24.10 27.46 26.65
N LYS A 1022 24.76 28.51 27.14
CA LYS A 1022 26.23 28.58 27.28
C LYS A 1022 26.80 27.52 28.22
N ASN A 1023 25.98 27.00 29.15
CA ASN A 1023 26.35 25.94 30.08
C ASN A 1023 26.18 24.53 29.50
N GLU A 1024 25.60 24.40 28.30
CA GLU A 1024 25.41 23.12 27.64
C GLU A 1024 26.71 22.64 26.99
N THR A 1025 27.21 21.48 27.43
CA THR A 1025 28.52 20.96 27.00
C THR A 1025 28.43 19.80 26.01
N SER A 1026 27.23 19.26 25.73
CA SER A 1026 27.04 18.13 24.81
C SER A 1026 25.77 18.25 23.97
N LEU A 1027 25.84 17.82 22.71
CA LEU A 1027 24.67 17.68 21.84
C LEU A 1027 23.70 16.61 22.35
N ASN A 1028 24.19 15.57 23.02
CA ASN A 1028 23.32 14.51 23.54
C ASN A 1028 22.39 15.02 24.65
N SER A 1029 22.90 15.86 25.55
CA SER A 1029 22.09 16.48 26.62
C SER A 1029 21.12 17.53 26.05
N LEU A 1030 21.54 18.30 25.04
CA LEU A 1030 20.66 19.19 24.30
C LEU A 1030 19.54 18.43 23.55
N ARG A 1031 19.86 17.28 22.96
CA ARG A 1031 18.92 16.43 22.22
C ARG A 1031 17.79 15.94 23.12
N PHE A 1032 18.08 15.58 24.37
CA PHE A 1032 17.04 15.26 25.37
C PHE A 1032 16.14 16.46 25.68
N LYS A 1033 16.72 17.65 25.94
CA LYS A 1033 15.93 18.87 26.20
C LYS A 1033 15.02 19.23 25.02
N TYR A 1034 15.54 19.10 23.79
CA TYR A 1034 14.79 19.34 22.56
C TYR A 1034 13.65 18.34 22.37
N PHE A 1035 13.90 17.06 22.67
CA PHE A 1035 12.89 16.02 22.67
C PHE A 1035 11.79 16.34 23.68
N ALA A 1036 12.14 16.61 24.94
CA ALA A 1036 11.17 16.94 26.00
C ALA A 1036 10.30 18.14 25.63
N LYS A 1037 10.90 19.21 25.08
CA LYS A 1037 10.16 20.39 24.62
C LYS A 1037 9.25 20.09 23.43
N SER A 1038 9.67 19.21 22.53
CA SER A 1038 8.92 18.89 21.31
C SER A 1038 7.84 17.81 21.52
N ALA A 1039 7.98 16.98 22.55
CA ALA A 1039 7.00 15.96 22.93
C ALA A 1039 5.65 16.56 23.37
N SER A 1040 5.63 17.84 23.76
CA SER A 1040 4.40 18.59 24.09
C SER A 1040 3.55 19.01 22.88
N LYS A 1041 4.03 18.79 21.65
CA LYS A 1041 3.36 19.21 20.41
C LYS A 1041 2.52 18.07 19.81
N SER A 1042 1.41 18.42 19.14
CA SER A 1042 0.48 17.45 18.51
C SER A 1042 1.09 16.59 17.38
N ARG A 1043 2.25 16.98 16.85
CA ARG A 1043 3.03 16.20 15.88
C ARG A 1043 4.52 16.33 16.18
N PHE A 1044 5.19 15.21 16.46
CA PHE A 1044 6.63 15.13 16.67
C PHE A 1044 7.33 14.44 15.50
N ASN A 1045 8.44 15.01 15.01
CA ASN A 1045 9.27 14.42 13.96
C ASN A 1045 10.71 14.26 14.47
N VAL A 1046 11.18 13.02 14.57
CA VAL A 1046 12.52 12.66 15.06
C VAL A 1046 13.64 13.36 14.28
N SER A 1047 13.44 13.63 12.98
CA SER A 1047 14.42 14.32 12.12
C SER A 1047 14.73 15.75 12.59
N THR A 1048 13.87 16.35 13.41
CA THR A 1048 14.07 17.71 13.96
C THR A 1048 15.04 17.77 15.14
N LEU A 1049 15.40 16.62 15.71
CA LEU A 1049 16.35 16.56 16.83
C LEU A 1049 17.78 16.93 16.35
N PRO A 1050 18.61 17.56 17.22
CA PRO A 1050 20.04 17.69 16.97
C PRO A 1050 20.68 16.32 16.74
N PRO A 1051 21.64 16.13 15.83
CA PRO A 1051 22.36 14.86 15.71
C PRO A 1051 23.03 14.46 17.03
N THR A 1052 23.23 13.16 17.24
CA THR A 1052 24.05 12.67 18.36
C THR A 1052 25.49 13.16 18.25
N THR A 1053 26.22 13.25 19.35
CA THR A 1053 27.65 13.65 19.35
C THR A 1053 28.48 12.77 18.39
N SER A 1054 28.19 11.47 18.30
CA SER A 1054 28.87 10.54 17.38
C SER A 1054 28.61 10.86 15.91
N ALA A 1055 27.36 11.16 15.54
CA ALA A 1055 26.99 11.58 14.19
C ALA A 1055 27.55 12.97 13.84
N ALA A 1056 27.48 13.91 14.79
CA ALA A 1056 28.02 15.26 14.67
C ALA A 1056 29.53 15.25 14.44
N ARG A 1057 30.29 14.41 15.17
CA ARG A 1057 31.74 14.21 14.97
C ARG A 1057 32.06 13.88 13.51
N GLN A 1058 31.33 12.93 12.91
CA GLN A 1058 31.58 12.56 11.51
C GLN A 1058 31.27 13.70 10.54
N HIS A 1059 30.22 14.49 10.81
CA HIS A 1059 29.89 15.66 10.00
C HIS A 1059 30.94 16.78 10.13
N ILE A 1060 31.44 17.03 11.35
CA ILE A 1060 32.51 17.99 11.64
C ILE A 1060 33.79 17.60 10.90
N PHE A 1061 34.17 16.33 10.93
CA PHE A 1061 35.34 15.83 10.19
C PHE A 1061 35.21 16.04 8.68
N ARG A 1062 34.05 15.75 8.09
CA ARG A 1062 33.83 16.01 6.66
C ARG A 1062 33.89 17.50 6.33
N ALA A 1063 33.34 18.36 7.19
CA ALA A 1063 33.41 19.81 7.01
C ALA A 1063 34.87 20.31 7.08
N TYR A 1064 35.66 19.83 8.04
CA TYR A 1064 37.08 20.13 8.14
C TYR A 1064 37.87 19.65 6.92
N LEU A 1065 37.67 18.40 6.49
CA LEU A 1065 38.31 17.84 5.29
C LEU A 1065 38.03 18.71 4.06
N GLN A 1066 36.78 19.14 3.88
CA GLN A 1066 36.41 19.99 2.75
C GLN A 1066 37.10 21.35 2.80
N ILE A 1067 37.15 21.99 3.98
CA ILE A 1067 37.84 23.28 4.16
C ILE A 1067 39.34 23.13 3.87
N GLN A 1068 39.97 22.07 4.36
CA GLN A 1068 41.38 21.80 4.11
C GLN A 1068 41.65 21.54 2.63
N THR A 1069 40.74 20.86 1.95
CA THR A 1069 40.82 20.63 0.49
C THR A 1069 40.76 21.96 -0.28
N TRP A 1070 39.86 22.87 0.10
CA TRP A 1070 39.80 24.20 -0.50
C TRP A 1070 41.02 25.08 -0.20
N LEU A 1071 41.72 24.84 0.91
CA LEU A 1071 42.98 25.51 1.25
C LEU A 1071 44.22 24.85 0.60
N GLY A 1072 44.04 23.85 -0.26
CA GLY A 1072 45.13 23.13 -0.93
C GLY A 1072 45.86 22.11 -0.06
N ASN A 1073 45.32 21.75 1.12
CA ASN A 1073 45.89 20.76 2.02
C ASN A 1073 45.27 19.37 1.78
N TYR A 1074 46.07 18.41 1.30
CA TYR A 1074 45.63 17.02 1.16
C TYR A 1074 45.54 16.32 2.53
N LYS A 1075 44.44 15.58 2.77
CA LYS A 1075 44.22 14.71 3.93
C LYS A 1075 43.49 13.45 3.50
N ASP A 1076 43.77 12.30 4.14
CA ASP A 1076 43.08 11.04 3.83
C ASP A 1076 41.60 11.11 4.25
N PRO A 1077 40.63 11.01 3.31
CA PRO A 1077 39.22 11.05 3.65
C PRO A 1077 38.78 10.02 4.70
N GLN A 1078 39.44 8.85 4.78
CA GLN A 1078 39.06 7.78 5.70
C GLN A 1078 39.29 8.13 7.18
N GLU A 1079 40.22 9.04 7.46
CA GLU A 1079 40.44 9.58 8.81
C GLU A 1079 39.40 10.64 9.17
N TRP A 1080 38.80 11.28 8.15
CA TRP A 1080 37.96 12.47 8.30
C TRP A 1080 36.50 12.27 7.86
N GLY A 1081 35.88 11.20 8.36
CA GLY A 1081 34.42 11.01 8.29
C GLY A 1081 33.91 10.30 7.04
N TRP A 1082 34.81 9.66 6.29
CA TRP A 1082 34.51 8.76 5.16
C TRP A 1082 35.00 7.35 5.45
N LYS A 1083 34.47 6.37 4.72
CA LYS A 1083 34.92 4.97 4.74
C LYS A 1083 35.00 4.47 3.30
N ARG A 1084 35.92 3.56 3.01
CA ARG A 1084 35.96 2.88 1.71
C ARG A 1084 35.09 1.61 1.77
N SER A 1085 34.19 1.43 0.82
CA SER A 1085 33.33 0.25 0.69
C SER A 1085 33.15 -0.07 -0.79
N ASN A 1086 33.46 -1.30 -1.20
CA ASN A 1086 33.45 -1.73 -2.61
C ASN A 1086 34.21 -0.78 -3.55
N ASN A 1087 35.39 -0.31 -3.11
CA ASN A 1087 36.24 0.64 -3.82
C ASN A 1087 35.61 2.03 -4.06
N VAL A 1088 34.55 2.40 -3.33
CA VAL A 1088 33.95 3.73 -3.35
C VAL A 1088 34.06 4.36 -1.95
N LEU A 1089 34.32 5.68 -1.88
CA LEU A 1089 34.22 6.43 -0.63
C LEU A 1089 32.75 6.72 -0.28
N GLU A 1090 32.32 6.26 0.89
CA GLU A 1090 30.99 6.49 1.45
C GLU A 1090 31.09 7.33 2.74
N PRO A 1091 30.14 8.24 3.00
CA PRO A 1091 30.15 9.02 4.24
C PRO A 1091 29.84 8.11 5.44
N VAL A 1092 30.64 8.23 6.50
CA VAL A 1092 30.35 7.56 7.78
C VAL A 1092 29.21 8.31 8.46
N CYS A 1093 28.05 7.67 8.58
CA CYS A 1093 26.87 8.29 9.18
C CYS A 1093 27.03 8.50 10.69
N THR A 1094 27.50 7.47 11.40
CA THR A 1094 27.82 7.46 12.83
C THR A 1094 28.71 6.25 13.11
N LYS A 1095 29.52 6.28 14.18
CA LYS A 1095 30.25 5.10 14.68
C LYS A 1095 29.52 4.40 15.83
N SER A 1096 28.44 4.99 16.33
CA SER A 1096 27.63 4.41 17.38
C SER A 1096 26.63 3.41 16.81
N GLU A 1097 26.29 2.40 17.60
CA GLU A 1097 25.12 1.55 17.33
C GLU A 1097 23.85 2.41 17.18
N PRO A 1098 22.86 1.99 16.38
CA PRO A 1098 21.67 2.81 16.15
C PRO A 1098 20.71 2.79 17.35
N ALA A 1099 20.81 1.82 18.25
CA ALA A 1099 20.05 1.77 19.50
C ALA A 1099 20.82 0.96 20.58
N PRO A 1100 20.55 1.21 21.87
CA PRO A 1100 21.08 0.39 22.96
C PRO A 1100 20.75 -1.11 22.79
N PRO A 1101 21.66 -2.04 23.12
CA PRO A 1101 21.42 -3.48 23.02
C PRO A 1101 20.16 -3.94 23.75
N GLU A 1102 19.83 -3.32 24.89
CA GLU A 1102 18.62 -3.60 25.69
C GLU A 1102 17.33 -3.42 24.86
N LEU A 1103 17.23 -2.36 24.04
CA LEU A 1103 16.06 -2.10 23.17
C LEU A 1103 16.02 -3.02 21.95
N LEU A 1104 17.20 -3.42 21.46
CA LEU A 1104 17.35 -4.31 20.32
C LEU A 1104 17.03 -5.77 20.69
N LYS A 1105 17.34 -6.17 21.92
CA LYS A 1105 17.24 -7.53 22.43
C LYS A 1105 16.01 -7.80 23.30
N ILE A 1106 15.03 -6.88 23.39
CA ILE A 1106 13.79 -7.14 24.15
C ILE A 1106 13.13 -8.44 23.65
N VAL A 1107 13.11 -9.43 24.52
CA VAL A 1107 12.38 -10.69 24.36
C VAL A 1107 11.40 -10.79 25.53
N ALA A 1108 10.11 -10.91 25.21
CA ALA A 1108 9.07 -11.19 26.20
C ALA A 1108 8.87 -12.71 26.29
N CYS A 1109 8.89 -13.28 27.50
CA CYS A 1109 8.49 -14.66 27.68
C CYS A 1109 6.96 -14.77 27.74
N LYS A 1110 6.45 -15.92 27.31
CA LYS A 1110 5.04 -16.32 27.49
C LYS A 1110 4.92 -17.49 28.46
N CYS A 1111 5.84 -17.58 29.43
CA CYS A 1111 5.84 -18.65 30.43
C CYS A 1111 4.53 -18.60 31.20
N LYS A 1112 3.83 -19.74 31.32
CA LYS A 1112 2.53 -19.80 32.01
C LYS A 1112 2.69 -19.91 33.52
N GLU A 1113 3.74 -20.58 33.98
CA GLU A 1113 4.10 -20.75 35.39
C GLU A 1113 5.63 -20.72 35.51
N ARG A 1114 6.17 -20.05 36.53
CA ARG A 1114 7.60 -19.95 36.92
C ARG A 1114 8.61 -19.81 35.77
N CYS A 1115 9.32 -18.69 35.70
CA CYS A 1115 10.32 -18.42 34.66
C CYS A 1115 11.65 -19.17 34.87
N GLY A 1116 11.59 -20.51 34.86
CA GLY A 1116 12.72 -21.42 34.98
C GLY A 1116 13.57 -21.55 33.71
N ALA A 1117 14.30 -22.65 33.57
CA ALA A 1117 15.27 -22.87 32.48
C ALA A 1117 14.69 -22.77 31.05
N ALA A 1118 13.38 -22.98 30.88
CA ALA A 1118 12.71 -22.89 29.58
C ALA A 1118 12.36 -21.45 29.16
N CYS A 1119 12.48 -20.47 30.07
CA CYS A 1119 12.08 -19.09 29.83
C CYS A 1119 12.87 -18.43 28.69
N GLY A 1120 12.15 -17.81 27.75
CA GLY A 1120 12.75 -17.10 26.62
C GLY A 1120 13.62 -15.91 27.04
N CYS A 1121 13.23 -15.18 28.09
CA CYS A 1121 14.04 -14.11 28.68
C CYS A 1121 15.33 -14.70 29.27
N ARG A 1122 15.20 -15.74 30.09
CA ARG A 1122 16.33 -16.40 30.77
C ARG A 1122 17.34 -17.03 29.79
N LYS A 1123 16.86 -17.69 28.74
CA LYS A 1123 17.69 -18.25 27.66
C LYS A 1123 18.42 -17.18 26.85
N ALA A 1124 17.83 -15.99 26.74
CA ALA A 1124 18.47 -14.83 26.14
C ALA A 1124 19.42 -14.08 27.12
N GLY A 1125 19.59 -14.60 28.35
CA GLY A 1125 20.39 -13.97 29.41
C GLY A 1125 19.74 -12.73 30.01
N LEU A 1126 18.43 -12.54 29.83
CA LEU A 1126 17.66 -11.37 30.27
C LEU A 1126 16.71 -11.73 31.42
N LYS A 1127 16.44 -10.76 32.29
CA LYS A 1127 15.39 -10.83 33.32
C LYS A 1127 14.01 -10.64 32.69
N CYS A 1128 12.98 -11.18 33.34
CA CYS A 1128 11.60 -10.95 32.94
C CYS A 1128 11.20 -9.52 33.30
N SER A 1129 10.36 -8.90 32.47
CA SER A 1129 9.92 -7.51 32.61
C SER A 1129 8.40 -7.41 32.41
N PRO A 1130 7.76 -6.25 32.66
CA PRO A 1130 6.30 -6.06 32.53
C PRO A 1130 5.71 -6.37 31.16
N ILE A 1131 6.55 -6.51 30.12
CA ILE A 1131 6.11 -6.93 28.79
C ILE A 1131 5.89 -8.45 28.67
N CYS A 1132 6.29 -9.23 29.68
CA CYS A 1132 6.19 -10.68 29.71
C CYS A 1132 4.77 -11.16 30.07
N LYS A 1133 4.00 -11.48 29.03
CA LYS A 1133 2.56 -11.82 29.02
C LYS A 1133 1.90 -12.40 30.28
N ASN A 1134 2.55 -13.30 31.03
CA ASN A 1134 1.90 -13.90 32.21
C ASN A 1134 2.72 -13.79 33.52
N CYS A 1135 3.93 -13.23 33.50
CA CYS A 1135 4.70 -13.06 34.73
C CYS A 1135 4.99 -11.61 35.09
N ASP A 1136 4.83 -10.70 34.13
CA ASP A 1136 4.97 -9.26 34.26
C ASP A 1136 6.28 -8.79 34.91
N GLY A 1137 7.29 -9.66 34.98
CA GLY A 1137 8.54 -9.37 35.68
C GLY A 1137 8.42 -9.25 37.19
N GLU A 1138 7.33 -9.72 37.79
CA GLU A 1138 7.06 -9.59 39.23
C GLU A 1138 6.81 -10.96 39.89
N SER A 1139 6.08 -11.85 39.22
CA SER A 1139 5.65 -13.15 39.75
C SER A 1139 6.49 -14.32 39.24
N CYS A 1140 7.81 -14.13 39.05
CA CYS A 1140 8.66 -15.20 38.53
C CYS A 1140 10.07 -15.28 39.10
N ASP A 1141 10.69 -16.44 38.94
CA ASP A 1141 12.05 -16.73 39.43
C ASP A 1141 13.18 -15.99 38.66
N ASN A 1142 12.83 -15.08 37.75
CA ASN A 1142 13.76 -14.38 36.86
C ASN A 1142 13.61 -12.85 36.96
N ILE A 1143 13.49 -12.34 38.19
CA ILE A 1143 13.37 -10.91 38.55
C ILE A 1143 14.69 -10.32 39.09
N ASP A 1144 14.75 -9.00 39.25
CA ASP A 1144 15.82 -8.30 39.96
C ASP A 1144 15.59 -8.33 41.47
N SER A 1145 16.61 -8.71 42.23
CA SER A 1145 16.63 -8.60 43.68
C SER A 1145 16.83 -7.12 44.06
N ILE A 1146 15.74 -6.42 44.34
CA ILE A 1146 15.78 -5.06 44.89
C ILE A 1146 16.32 -5.16 46.32
N GLY A 1147 17.38 -4.40 46.59
CA GLY A 1147 17.98 -4.27 47.91
C GLY A 1147 16.98 -3.68 48.90
N GLU A 1148 16.92 -4.30 50.08
CA GLU A 1148 16.33 -3.75 51.29
C GLU A 1148 16.96 -2.39 51.58
N ASP A 1149 16.14 -1.35 51.82
CA ASP A 1149 16.29 -0.48 52.99
C ASP A 1149 15.22 0.63 53.08
N VAL A 1150 14.66 0.72 54.30
CA VAL A 1150 13.91 1.79 54.99
C VAL A 1150 12.40 1.97 54.71
N MET A 1151 11.64 1.54 55.73
CA MET A 1151 10.26 1.93 56.06
C MET A 1151 10.18 3.42 56.45
N ASP A 1152 9.09 4.10 56.10
CA ASP A 1152 8.30 4.79 57.12
C ASP A 1152 6.86 5.07 56.64
N ASP A 1153 5.93 4.94 57.57
CA ASP A 1153 4.49 5.07 57.43
C ASP A 1153 4.04 6.53 57.29
N ASN A 1154 2.96 6.77 56.53
CA ASN A 1154 1.71 7.38 57.02
C ASN A 1154 0.90 8.15 55.95
N ASP A 1155 -0.42 8.05 56.16
CA ASP A 1155 -1.53 8.94 55.85
C ASP A 1155 -2.27 8.84 54.51
N ASP A 1156 -3.46 8.25 54.65
CA ASP A 1156 -4.70 8.49 53.92
C ASP A 1156 -4.95 9.99 53.66
N ASP A 1157 -5.51 10.31 52.47
CA ASP A 1157 -6.77 11.07 52.37
C ASP A 1157 -7.24 11.20 50.91
N ASP A 1158 -8.56 11.07 50.76
CA ASP A 1158 -9.38 11.23 49.56
C ASP A 1158 -9.14 12.55 48.80
N VAL A 1159 -9.40 12.55 47.47
CA VAL A 1159 -10.41 13.40 46.78
C VAL A 1159 -10.30 13.25 45.26
N ASP A 1160 -11.39 12.75 44.68
CA ASP A 1160 -11.79 12.72 43.27
C ASP A 1160 -11.95 14.15 42.68
N PHE A 1161 -11.51 14.41 41.45
CA PHE A 1161 -12.20 15.30 40.49
C PHE A 1161 -11.56 15.25 39.08
N ASN A 1162 -12.20 14.49 38.19
CA ASN A 1162 -12.60 14.88 36.83
C ASN A 1162 -11.99 16.17 36.22
N SER A 1163 -11.34 16.06 35.05
CA SER A 1163 -11.74 16.86 33.87
C SER A 1163 -11.11 16.31 32.57
N GLY A 1164 -11.98 15.93 31.64
CA GLY A 1164 -11.58 15.38 30.35
C GLY A 1164 -11.06 16.43 29.36
N LYS A 1165 -10.39 15.92 28.32
CA LYS A 1165 -10.67 16.32 26.94
C LYS A 1165 -10.13 15.29 25.95
N ASN A 1166 -11.10 14.69 25.26
CA ASN A 1166 -10.99 13.86 24.09
C ASN A 1166 -10.17 14.51 22.96
N LEU A 1167 -9.30 13.71 22.32
CA LEU A 1167 -8.89 13.90 20.93
C LEU A 1167 -9.23 12.61 20.18
N GLN A 1168 -10.43 12.62 19.58
CA GLN A 1168 -10.95 11.60 18.67
C GLN A 1168 -10.02 11.45 17.44
N PHE A 1169 -9.65 10.21 17.12
CA PHE A 1169 -9.28 9.82 15.76
C PHE A 1169 -10.33 8.83 15.26
N THR A 1170 -11.34 9.35 14.56
CA THR A 1170 -12.35 8.59 13.83
C THR A 1170 -11.73 7.99 12.57
N SER A 1171 -11.73 6.66 12.47
CA SER A 1171 -11.46 5.94 11.23
C SER A 1171 -12.78 5.73 10.48
N ASP A 1172 -13.28 6.78 9.83
CA ASP A 1172 -14.41 6.73 8.90
C ASP A 1172 -13.92 7.11 7.50
N ASP A 1173 -13.37 6.14 6.76
CA ASP A 1173 -13.21 6.28 5.31
C ASP A 1173 -14.50 5.73 4.67
N LYS A 1174 -15.45 6.64 4.43
CA LYS A 1174 -16.61 6.38 3.58
C LYS A 1174 -16.12 6.23 2.13
N GLU A 1175 -16.38 5.08 1.52
CA GLU A 1175 -16.43 4.96 0.06
C GLU A 1175 -17.68 5.70 -0.44
N VAL A 1176 -17.46 6.92 -0.97
CA VAL A 1176 -18.43 7.62 -1.81
C VAL A 1176 -17.72 7.86 -3.14
N ASP A 1177 -18.14 7.13 -4.17
CA ASP A 1177 -17.80 7.44 -5.55
C ASP A 1177 -18.50 8.75 -5.93
N ASN A 1178 -17.75 9.86 -5.90
CA ASN A 1178 -18.16 11.11 -6.54
C ASN A 1178 -17.54 11.16 -7.94
N ASP A 1179 -18.29 10.68 -8.93
CA ASP A 1179 -18.12 11.07 -10.33
C ASP A 1179 -18.97 12.34 -10.54
N ASP A 1180 -18.34 13.52 -10.45
CA ASP A 1180 -18.93 14.76 -10.97
C ASP A 1180 -18.25 15.08 -12.31
N ASP A 1181 -19.07 15.03 -13.37
CA ASP A 1181 -18.74 15.41 -14.73
C ASP A 1181 -18.43 16.90 -14.83
N ASN A 1182 -17.15 17.26 -14.91
CA ASN A 1182 -16.74 18.57 -15.43
C ASN A 1182 -16.63 18.47 -16.96
N VAL A 1183 -17.75 18.73 -17.63
CA VAL A 1183 -17.77 19.00 -19.07
C VAL A 1183 -17.24 20.42 -19.29
N ASP A 1184 -15.96 20.52 -19.68
CA ASP A 1184 -15.37 21.71 -20.27
C ASP A 1184 -16.08 22.03 -21.61
N LEU A 1185 -17.02 22.97 -21.57
CA LEU A 1185 -17.51 23.67 -22.77
C LEU A 1185 -16.77 25.00 -22.89
N ASN A 1186 -15.68 25.01 -23.64
CA ASN A 1186 -15.07 26.23 -24.15
C ASN A 1186 -15.47 26.43 -25.62
N ALA A 1187 -16.39 27.36 -25.88
CA ALA A 1187 -16.42 28.10 -27.13
C ALA A 1187 -17.13 29.47 -26.97
N SER A 1188 -16.35 30.51 -27.23
CA SER A 1188 -16.72 31.81 -27.83
C SER A 1188 -17.23 32.99 -26.97
N THR A 1189 -16.50 34.10 -27.15
CA THR A 1189 -16.89 35.53 -27.17
C THR A 1189 -17.04 36.34 -25.86
N SER A 1190 -15.94 37.05 -25.54
CA SER A 1190 -15.82 38.50 -25.30
C SER A 1190 -16.87 39.30 -24.51
N SER A 1191 -16.32 40.00 -23.49
CA SER A 1191 -16.53 41.42 -23.11
C SER A 1191 -17.48 41.78 -21.93
N ASN A 1192 -16.85 42.45 -20.95
CA ASN A 1192 -17.31 43.57 -20.10
C ASN A 1192 -18.53 43.42 -19.16
N ALA A 1193 -18.28 43.49 -17.84
CA ALA A 1193 -18.53 44.68 -16.98
C ALA A 1193 -18.93 44.36 -15.51
N SER A 1194 -18.32 45.11 -14.58
CA SER A 1194 -18.82 45.61 -13.26
C SER A 1194 -19.26 44.66 -12.12
N VAL A 1195 -18.33 44.34 -11.19
CA VAL A 1195 -18.16 44.86 -9.78
C VAL A 1195 -19.44 45.28 -9.00
N PRO A 1196 -19.57 45.18 -7.64
CA PRO A 1196 -19.67 44.05 -6.68
C PRO A 1196 -20.86 44.30 -5.66
N PRO A 1197 -20.75 44.14 -4.32
CA PRO A 1197 -20.83 42.95 -3.43
C PRO A 1197 -22.05 43.01 -2.46
N THR A 1198 -22.28 42.01 -1.59
CA THR A 1198 -22.48 42.20 -0.11
C THR A 1198 -22.89 40.91 0.63
N LYS A 1199 -22.57 40.93 1.93
CA LYS A 1199 -22.58 39.88 2.95
C LYS A 1199 -23.93 39.77 3.69
N ARG A 1200 -24.08 38.63 4.41
CA ARG A 1200 -24.95 38.33 5.58
C ARG A 1200 -26.43 38.09 5.21
N SER A 1201 -27.18 37.19 5.83
CA SER A 1201 -27.15 36.67 7.21
C SER A 1201 -27.84 35.28 7.33
N ARG A 1202 -27.51 34.58 8.42
CA ARG A 1202 -28.30 33.49 9.03
C ARG A 1202 -29.78 33.87 9.17
N LEU A 1203 -30.67 32.88 9.06
CA LEU A 1203 -31.89 32.72 9.87
C LEU A 1203 -32.38 31.27 9.75
N ASP A 1204 -32.38 30.60 10.90
CA ASP A 1204 -33.25 29.52 11.41
C ASP A 1204 -34.05 28.65 10.43
N PHE A 1205 -33.70 27.37 10.34
CA PHE A 1205 -34.46 26.22 10.87
C PHE A 1205 -33.63 24.93 10.80
#